data_AF-A0A5E4VSX0-F1
#
_entry.id   AF-A0A5E4VSX0-F1
#
_cell.length_a   1.000
_cell.length_b   1.000
_cell.length_c   1.000
_cell.angle_alpha   90.00
_cell.angle_beta   90.00
_cell.angle_gamma   90.00
#
_symmetry.space_group_name_H-M   'P 1'
#
loop_
_entity.id
_entity.type
_entity.pdbx_description
1 polymer ?
#
loop_
_entity_poly.entity_id
_entity_poly.type
_entity_poly.pdbx_seq_one_letter_code
_entity_poly.pdbx_strand_id
1 'polypeptide(L)'
;MVKSLKGRVAAATALVSMILIVGLAVGIEFFVYGELRSSMQAQLDTHVKLAADQLDDKLRAKFIELHRMARNIGDPATMTPAQFETFVGLSVSMPETFNTIFVAAPDGHLFYDSTFAATPINIADRDYFRQLLAGAPQSASSVIAGKITASPGIVLAVPVTNAQGKVIAVVGGAVNLLRQNFIVDLASNRVGETGRYCLITNENPPRYVIQADVTKILTPVGPVQTMCGVRDPGSNDIVHMHPLVARAPMTTTGWNVVAVLPGAEAFDPISRVRRQVVLLAIAAIGLAALVMWWVARRLLRPLDTLRELVERSAGDMRAVQSLPVQRADEIGALANTFRTMMEQLSERTEALEISREAARANVRRMQEVADRVPYLVAFLDGDERFAFVNRACEVRLRRSRDRILGVTARELLGPSLYREFAPHLARAFAGEVATFVWDFGEDSAYRCFEVSYQPEWATHNVLAGVHVFVRDITVERSNERRWRRESHTDHLTGLLNRKGFDQALSGAVRRAREGAGAQALLFVDLDRFKLVNDTWGHSLGDELLRRLAKRLLASVREGDVIARFGGDEFAVIMRDVQDLLDVERAAMAILDAASRPMMLSVGEVSVGACVGVAMVARNEDKTPVMLFEAADRALYEAKHGGRGRFVLSHGNAERAP
;
A
#
# COMPACT_ATOMS: atom_id res chain seq x y z
N MET A 1 -26.54 10.63 -8.96
CA MET A 1 -25.82 9.43 -9.46
C MET A 1 -24.36 9.69 -9.84
N VAL A 2 -23.99 10.86 -10.40
CA VAL A 2 -22.62 11.13 -10.94
C VAL A 2 -21.53 11.40 -9.89
N LYS A 3 -21.87 11.63 -8.61
CA LYS A 3 -20.86 11.94 -7.58
C LYS A 3 -19.94 10.76 -7.23
N SER A 4 -20.43 9.52 -7.32
CA SER A 4 -19.64 8.32 -7.03
C SER A 4 -18.73 7.94 -8.21
N LEU A 5 -17.57 7.32 -7.93
CA LEU A 5 -16.69 6.78 -8.96
C LEU A 5 -17.44 5.81 -9.89
N LYS A 6 -18.36 5.02 -9.33
CA LYS A 6 -19.25 4.11 -10.07
C LYS A 6 -20.09 4.85 -11.11
N GLY A 7 -20.66 5.99 -10.72
CA GLY A 7 -21.47 6.83 -11.60
C GLY A 7 -20.65 7.46 -12.72
N ARG A 8 -19.41 7.89 -12.44
CA ARG A 8 -18.51 8.48 -13.44
C ARG A 8 -18.02 7.46 -14.45
N VAL A 9 -17.58 6.28 -14.00
CA VAL A 9 -17.14 5.20 -14.88
C VAL A 9 -18.29 4.75 -15.78
N ALA A 10 -19.47 4.48 -15.20
CA ALA A 10 -20.64 4.07 -15.97
C ALA A 10 -21.08 5.14 -16.99
N ALA A 11 -21.06 6.44 -16.61
CA ALA A 11 -21.41 7.53 -17.51
C ALA A 11 -20.41 7.70 -18.66
N ALA A 12 -19.10 7.63 -18.38
CA ALA A 12 -18.06 7.74 -19.39
C ALA A 12 -18.16 6.60 -20.42
N THR A 13 -18.36 5.37 -19.95
CA THR A 13 -18.52 4.22 -20.84
C THR A 13 -19.84 4.25 -21.62
N ALA A 14 -20.94 4.68 -20.99
CA ALA A 14 -22.20 4.87 -21.70
C ALA A 14 -22.09 5.95 -22.79
N LEU A 15 -21.32 7.01 -22.55
CA LEU A 15 -21.02 8.04 -23.55
C LEU A 15 -20.24 7.47 -24.74
N VAL A 16 -19.20 6.67 -24.48
CA VAL A 16 -18.42 6.01 -25.56
C VAL A 16 -19.29 5.04 -26.36
N SER A 17 -20.09 4.21 -25.69
CA SER A 17 -21.05 3.32 -26.36
C SER A 17 -22.08 4.09 -27.17
N MET A 18 -22.58 5.22 -26.65
CA MET A 18 -23.49 6.10 -27.38
C MET A 18 -22.85 6.66 -28.65
N ILE A 19 -21.62 7.18 -28.55
CA ILE A 19 -20.89 7.71 -29.72
C ILE A 19 -20.68 6.61 -30.76
N LEU A 20 -20.30 5.39 -30.34
CA LEU A 20 -20.08 4.27 -31.27
C LEU A 20 -21.37 3.82 -31.95
N ILE A 21 -22.47 3.67 -31.19
CA ILE A 21 -23.77 3.24 -31.71
C ILE A 21 -24.36 4.29 -32.65
N VAL A 22 -24.30 5.58 -32.27
CA VAL A 22 -24.78 6.68 -33.11
C VAL A 22 -23.92 6.79 -34.37
N GLY A 23 -22.60 6.70 -34.25
CA GLY A 23 -21.69 6.71 -35.40
C GLY A 23 -21.96 5.58 -36.39
N LEU A 24 -22.19 4.36 -35.89
CA LEU A 24 -22.57 3.21 -36.71
C LEU A 24 -23.93 3.41 -37.40
N ALA A 25 -24.93 3.92 -36.66
CA ALA A 25 -26.26 4.18 -37.21
C ALA A 25 -26.22 5.22 -38.35
N VAL A 26 -25.49 6.33 -38.14
CA VAL A 26 -25.30 7.37 -39.16
C VAL A 26 -24.52 6.84 -40.36
N GLY A 27 -23.49 6.02 -40.14
CA GLY A 27 -22.72 5.40 -41.21
C GLY A 27 -23.56 4.46 -42.09
N ILE A 28 -24.40 3.63 -41.46
CA ILE A 28 -25.34 2.75 -42.17
C ILE A 28 -26.35 3.59 -42.96
N GLU A 29 -26.92 4.63 -42.36
CA GLU A 29 -27.89 5.50 -43.03
C GLU A 29 -27.29 6.17 -44.27
N PHE A 30 -26.06 6.69 -44.17
CA PHE A 30 -25.37 7.33 -45.29
C PHE A 30 -25.11 6.35 -46.45
N PHE A 31 -24.60 5.15 -46.15
CA PHE A 31 -24.28 4.14 -47.16
C PHE A 31 -25.54 3.59 -47.85
N VAL A 32 -26.55 3.22 -47.06
CA VAL A 32 -27.82 2.66 -47.57
C VAL A 32 -28.58 3.69 -48.40
N TYR A 33 -28.58 4.96 -47.99
CA TYR A 33 -29.24 6.03 -48.75
C TYR A 33 -28.62 6.19 -50.14
N GLY A 34 -27.28 6.19 -50.23
CA GLY A 34 -26.56 6.31 -51.49
C GLY A 34 -26.88 5.17 -52.47
N GLU A 35 -26.71 3.92 -52.01
CA GLU A 35 -26.97 2.73 -52.84
C GLU A 35 -28.44 2.63 -53.27
N LEU A 36 -29.38 2.85 -52.34
CA LEU A 36 -30.80 2.75 -52.67
C LEU A 36 -31.21 3.82 -53.68
N ARG A 37 -30.74 5.06 -53.52
CA ARG A 37 -31.01 6.13 -54.48
C ARG A 37 -30.51 5.77 -55.88
N SER A 38 -29.28 5.26 -56.01
CA SER A 38 -28.75 4.85 -57.31
C SER A 38 -29.53 3.68 -57.92
N SER A 39 -29.93 2.71 -57.09
CA SER A 39 -30.70 1.55 -57.53
C SER A 39 -32.10 1.94 -58.01
N MET A 40 -32.82 2.77 -57.25
CA MET A 40 -34.13 3.28 -57.65
C MET A 40 -34.07 4.17 -58.88
N GLN A 41 -33.04 5.03 -59.01
CA GLN A 41 -32.84 5.83 -60.22
C GLN A 41 -32.65 4.94 -61.45
N ALA A 42 -31.82 3.89 -61.36
CA ALA A 42 -31.59 2.95 -62.46
C ALA A 42 -32.87 2.17 -62.83
N GLN A 43 -33.67 1.76 -61.84
CA GLN A 43 -34.97 1.13 -62.08
C GLN A 43 -35.94 2.09 -62.79
N LEU A 44 -36.02 3.33 -62.31
CA LEU A 44 -36.87 4.37 -62.91
C LEU A 44 -36.44 4.69 -64.34
N ASP A 45 -35.15 4.85 -64.61
CA ASP A 45 -34.59 5.08 -65.95
C ASP A 45 -34.96 3.92 -66.90
N THR A 46 -34.86 2.68 -66.43
CA THR A 46 -35.23 1.49 -67.21
C THR A 46 -36.73 1.47 -67.52
N HIS A 47 -37.58 1.77 -66.54
CA HIS A 47 -39.03 1.84 -66.74
C HIS A 47 -39.44 2.96 -67.70
N VAL A 48 -38.83 4.14 -67.60
CA VAL A 48 -39.11 5.26 -68.51
C VAL A 48 -38.65 4.94 -69.93
N LYS A 49 -37.48 4.30 -70.08
CA LYS A 49 -37.01 3.83 -71.39
C LYS A 49 -37.97 2.83 -72.03
N LEU A 50 -38.42 1.83 -71.28
CA LEU A 50 -39.40 0.86 -71.78
C LEU A 50 -40.72 1.54 -72.18
N ALA A 51 -41.21 2.50 -71.39
CA ALA A 51 -42.40 3.27 -71.72
C ALA A 51 -42.22 4.12 -72.98
N ALA A 52 -41.04 4.72 -73.18
CA ALA A 52 -40.69 5.45 -74.40
C ALA A 52 -40.65 4.53 -75.62
N ASP A 53 -39.98 3.38 -75.51
CA ASP A 53 -39.89 2.37 -76.57
C ASP A 53 -41.29 1.85 -76.96
N GLN A 54 -42.16 1.57 -75.98
CA GLN A 54 -43.55 1.17 -76.21
C GLN A 54 -44.38 2.26 -76.91
N LEU A 55 -44.20 3.53 -76.53
CA LEU A 55 -44.90 4.65 -77.17
C LEU A 55 -44.41 4.85 -78.61
N ASP A 56 -43.11 4.68 -78.83
CA ASP A 56 -42.49 4.69 -80.15
C ASP A 56 -43.01 3.57 -81.05
N ASP A 57 -43.10 2.34 -80.54
CA ASP A 57 -43.63 1.20 -81.29
C ASP A 57 -45.10 1.43 -81.67
N LYS A 58 -45.90 2.00 -80.76
CA LYS A 58 -47.29 2.40 -81.06
C LYS A 58 -47.34 3.48 -82.15
N LEU A 59 -46.51 4.53 -82.09
CA LEU A 59 -46.45 5.55 -83.14
C LEU A 59 -46.02 4.96 -84.49
N ARG A 60 -45.02 4.08 -84.48
CA ARG A 60 -44.52 3.41 -85.68
C ARG A 60 -45.60 2.53 -86.31
N ALA A 61 -46.39 1.82 -85.51
CA ALA A 61 -47.55 1.08 -85.99
C ALA A 61 -48.56 1.98 -86.73
N LYS A 62 -48.81 3.18 -86.21
CA LYS A 62 -49.71 4.16 -86.85
C LYS A 62 -49.15 4.69 -88.17
N PHE A 63 -47.85 4.93 -88.27
CA PHE A 63 -47.22 5.23 -89.55
C PHE A 63 -47.33 4.06 -90.54
N ILE A 64 -47.20 2.82 -90.10
CA ILE A 64 -47.36 1.63 -90.98
C ILE A 64 -48.79 1.56 -91.55
N GLU A 65 -49.81 1.85 -90.74
CA GLU A 65 -51.21 1.93 -91.18
C GLU A 65 -51.39 3.02 -92.25
N LEU A 66 -50.85 4.23 -92.04
CA LEU A 66 -50.90 5.32 -93.01
C LEU A 66 -50.15 4.98 -94.31
N HIS A 67 -48.97 4.35 -94.25
CA HIS A 67 -48.24 3.91 -95.44
C HIS A 67 -49.00 2.84 -96.22
N ARG A 68 -49.72 1.94 -95.54
CA ARG A 68 -50.58 0.96 -96.19
C ARG A 68 -51.72 1.66 -96.93
N MET A 69 -52.34 2.66 -96.29
CA MET A 69 -53.38 3.48 -96.89
C MET A 69 -52.86 4.25 -98.12
N ALA A 70 -51.72 4.94 -97.99
CA ALA A 70 -51.11 5.71 -99.07
C ALA A 70 -50.75 4.85 -100.31
N ARG A 71 -50.37 3.58 -100.12
CA ARG A 71 -50.10 2.66 -101.24
C ARG A 71 -51.36 2.13 -101.92
N ASN A 72 -52.48 2.05 -101.20
CA ASN A 72 -53.70 1.42 -101.70
C ASN A 72 -54.76 2.41 -102.21
N ILE A 73 -54.57 3.71 -102.00
CA ILE A 73 -55.57 4.74 -102.33
C ILE A 73 -55.69 5.04 -103.83
N GLY A 74 -54.70 4.67 -104.65
CA GLY A 74 -54.68 5.00 -106.08
C GLY A 74 -54.38 6.48 -106.34
N ASP A 75 -54.97 7.08 -107.39
CA ASP A 75 -54.88 8.52 -107.67
C ASP A 75 -56.02 9.28 -106.94
N PRO A 76 -55.72 10.03 -105.88
CA PRO A 76 -56.75 10.70 -105.07
C PRO A 76 -57.57 11.73 -105.84
N ALA A 77 -57.04 12.29 -106.93
CA ALA A 77 -57.76 13.29 -107.73
C ALA A 77 -58.98 12.70 -108.48
N THR A 78 -59.05 11.37 -108.60
CA THR A 78 -60.11 10.69 -109.36
C THR A 78 -61.23 10.11 -108.50
N MET A 79 -61.05 10.10 -107.17
CA MET A 79 -62.00 9.52 -106.23
C MET A 79 -63.07 10.53 -105.79
N THR A 80 -64.32 10.07 -105.66
CA THR A 80 -65.41 10.82 -105.06
C THR A 80 -65.36 10.75 -103.52
N PRO A 81 -65.95 11.71 -102.79
CA PRO A 81 -65.99 11.67 -101.32
C PRO A 81 -66.56 10.37 -100.72
N ALA A 82 -67.58 9.76 -101.35
CA ALA A 82 -68.17 8.50 -100.90
C ALA A 82 -67.23 7.29 -101.08
N GLN A 83 -66.37 7.32 -102.10
CA GLN A 83 -65.34 6.30 -102.31
C GLN A 83 -64.23 6.42 -101.27
N PHE A 84 -63.87 7.65 -100.86
CA PHE A 84 -62.94 7.86 -99.77
C PHE A 84 -63.46 7.33 -98.43
N GLU A 85 -64.72 7.62 -98.07
CA GLU A 85 -65.33 7.08 -96.83
C GLU A 85 -65.25 5.55 -96.78
N THR A 86 -65.65 4.88 -97.87
CA THR A 86 -65.60 3.41 -97.95
C THR A 86 -64.15 2.89 -97.85
N PHE A 87 -63.21 3.54 -98.55
CA PHE A 87 -61.81 3.16 -98.53
C PHE A 87 -61.17 3.33 -97.14
N VAL A 88 -61.47 4.44 -96.45
CA VAL A 88 -60.98 4.72 -95.10
C VAL A 88 -61.52 3.68 -94.13
N GLY A 89 -62.83 3.38 -94.18
CA GLY A 89 -63.45 2.38 -93.32
C GLY A 89 -62.90 0.95 -93.51
N LEU A 90 -62.37 0.62 -94.69
CA LEU A 90 -61.70 -0.65 -94.97
C LEU A 90 -60.19 -0.64 -94.63
N SER A 91 -59.55 0.53 -94.64
CA SER A 91 -58.10 0.67 -94.52
C SER A 91 -57.62 0.91 -93.09
N VAL A 92 -58.43 1.61 -92.28
CA VAL A 92 -58.06 2.04 -90.92
C VAL A 92 -59.28 1.97 -90.00
N SER A 93 -59.12 1.38 -88.82
CA SER A 93 -60.16 1.37 -87.78
C SER A 93 -60.31 2.73 -87.11
N MET A 94 -61.45 3.39 -87.33
CA MET A 94 -61.82 4.67 -86.70
C MET A 94 -62.85 4.42 -85.58
N PRO A 95 -62.72 5.03 -84.37
CA PRO A 95 -61.72 6.01 -83.95
C PRO A 95 -60.49 5.40 -83.22
N GLU A 96 -60.33 4.07 -83.19
CA GLU A 96 -59.27 3.41 -82.41
C GLU A 96 -57.85 3.81 -82.83
N THR A 97 -57.63 4.10 -84.11
CA THR A 97 -56.32 4.50 -84.64
C THR A 97 -56.14 6.02 -84.73
N PHE A 98 -57.09 6.73 -85.32
CA PHE A 98 -57.06 8.18 -85.50
C PHE A 98 -58.43 8.78 -85.19
N ASN A 99 -58.47 10.07 -84.83
CA ASN A 99 -59.73 10.79 -84.66
C ASN A 99 -60.24 11.37 -85.98
N THR A 100 -59.31 11.76 -86.86
CA THR A 100 -59.62 12.28 -88.20
C THR A 100 -58.58 11.75 -89.17
N ILE A 101 -59.03 11.22 -90.32
CA ILE A 101 -58.17 10.92 -91.47
C ILE A 101 -58.49 11.93 -92.55
N PHE A 102 -57.45 12.45 -93.19
CA PHE A 102 -57.58 13.38 -94.29
C PHE A 102 -56.61 13.04 -95.43
N VAL A 103 -56.96 13.49 -96.63
CA VAL A 103 -56.11 13.40 -97.82
C VAL A 103 -56.00 14.79 -98.41
N ALA A 104 -54.79 15.28 -98.63
CA ALA A 104 -54.50 16.63 -99.09
C ALA A 104 -53.80 16.63 -100.45
N ALA A 105 -54.16 17.57 -101.31
CA ALA A 105 -53.43 17.88 -102.53
C ALA A 105 -52.07 18.54 -102.22
N PRO A 106 -51.11 18.57 -103.17
CA PRO A 106 -49.79 19.16 -102.96
C PRO A 106 -49.81 20.68 -102.68
N ASP A 107 -50.90 21.38 -103.01
CA ASP A 107 -51.13 22.79 -102.69
C ASP A 107 -51.70 23.02 -101.27
N GLY A 108 -51.95 21.94 -100.52
CA GLY A 108 -52.44 21.93 -99.16
C GLY A 108 -53.96 21.88 -99.00
N HIS A 109 -54.74 21.92 -100.08
CA HIS A 109 -56.20 21.74 -99.99
C HIS A 109 -56.58 20.28 -99.74
N LEU A 110 -57.56 20.04 -98.85
CA LEU A 110 -58.02 18.68 -98.56
C LEU A 110 -58.93 18.15 -99.68
N PHE A 111 -58.57 16.99 -100.26
CA PHE A 111 -59.47 16.17 -101.08
C PHE A 111 -60.56 15.51 -100.24
N TYR A 112 -60.20 15.14 -99.00
CA TYR A 112 -61.08 14.40 -98.10
C TYR A 112 -60.72 14.67 -96.64
N ASP A 113 -61.74 14.74 -95.78
CA ASP A 113 -61.65 14.82 -94.32
C ASP A 113 -62.78 13.98 -93.71
N SER A 114 -62.43 12.98 -92.91
CA SER A 114 -63.39 12.02 -92.33
C SER A 114 -64.22 12.57 -91.19
N THR A 115 -64.01 13.83 -90.76
CA THR A 115 -64.69 14.43 -89.60
C THR A 115 -65.39 15.73 -89.97
N PHE A 116 -64.80 16.55 -90.84
CA PHE A 116 -65.27 17.87 -91.21
C PHE A 116 -65.37 18.06 -92.74
N ALA A 117 -65.97 17.10 -93.43
CA ALA A 117 -66.07 17.06 -94.90
C ALA A 117 -66.63 18.36 -95.56
N ALA A 118 -67.42 19.17 -94.85
CA ALA A 118 -68.03 20.39 -95.38
C ALA A 118 -67.20 21.69 -95.19
N THR A 119 -66.06 21.64 -94.49
CA THR A 119 -65.27 22.85 -94.18
C THR A 119 -64.00 22.87 -95.03
N PRO A 120 -63.78 23.90 -95.88
CA PRO A 120 -62.54 24.01 -96.64
C PRO A 120 -61.37 24.33 -95.70
N ILE A 121 -60.39 23.42 -95.63
CA ILE A 121 -59.16 23.59 -94.84
C ILE A 121 -57.98 23.53 -95.80
N ASN A 122 -57.02 24.44 -95.61
CA ASN A 122 -55.71 24.37 -96.24
C ASN A 122 -54.63 24.13 -95.17
N ILE A 123 -53.71 23.18 -95.41
CA ILE A 123 -52.63 22.79 -94.50
C ILE A 123 -51.21 23.11 -95.02
N ALA A 124 -51.07 23.87 -96.09
CA ALA A 124 -49.77 24.24 -96.69
C ALA A 124 -48.84 25.02 -95.74
N ASP A 125 -49.41 25.69 -94.75
CA ASP A 125 -48.70 26.42 -93.70
C ASP A 125 -48.11 25.52 -92.61
N ARG A 126 -48.51 24.24 -92.53
CA ARG A 126 -48.08 23.31 -91.48
C ARG A 126 -46.70 22.73 -91.78
N ASP A 127 -45.85 22.70 -90.77
CA ASP A 127 -44.45 22.26 -90.94
C ASP A 127 -44.34 20.78 -91.34
N TYR A 128 -45.17 19.90 -90.76
CA TYR A 128 -45.18 18.47 -91.13
C TYR A 128 -45.51 18.27 -92.62
N PHE A 129 -46.38 19.10 -93.17
CA PHE A 129 -46.79 19.03 -94.58
C PHE A 129 -45.67 19.50 -95.50
N ARG A 130 -45.00 20.61 -95.16
CA ARG A 130 -43.83 21.11 -95.90
C ARG A 130 -42.67 20.10 -95.91
N GLN A 131 -42.43 19.42 -94.78
CA GLN A 131 -41.39 18.39 -94.69
C GLN A 131 -41.65 17.22 -95.65
N LEU A 132 -42.91 16.79 -95.78
CA LEU A 132 -43.29 15.72 -96.70
C LEU A 132 -43.12 16.14 -98.17
N LEU A 133 -43.52 17.37 -98.52
CA LEU A 133 -43.30 17.91 -99.87
C LEU A 133 -41.81 18.10 -100.19
N ALA A 134 -40.97 18.34 -99.19
CA ALA A 134 -39.52 18.40 -99.32
C ALA A 134 -38.86 17.00 -99.44
N GLY A 135 -39.64 15.91 -99.43
CA GLY A 135 -39.16 14.55 -99.64
C GLY A 135 -39.01 13.70 -98.39
N ALA A 136 -39.51 14.13 -97.22
CA ALA A 136 -39.52 13.28 -96.04
C ALA A 136 -40.44 12.05 -96.25
N PRO A 137 -39.99 10.83 -95.90
CA PRO A 137 -40.79 9.62 -96.10
C PRO A 137 -42.03 9.57 -95.18
N GLN A 138 -41.95 10.24 -94.03
CA GLN A 138 -43.04 10.42 -93.09
C GLN A 138 -42.75 11.66 -92.22
N SER A 139 -43.77 12.27 -91.63
CA SER A 139 -43.59 13.37 -90.69
C SER A 139 -44.67 13.33 -89.60
N ALA A 140 -44.26 13.66 -88.37
CA ALA A 140 -45.16 13.90 -87.26
C ALA A 140 -45.14 15.40 -86.94
N SER A 141 -46.30 16.00 -86.71
CA SER A 141 -46.37 17.38 -86.26
C SER A 141 -45.83 17.51 -84.83
N SER A 142 -45.34 18.69 -84.47
CA SER A 142 -45.36 19.11 -83.07
C SER A 142 -46.80 19.10 -82.55
N VAL A 143 -47.00 19.28 -81.25
CA VAL A 143 -48.37 19.51 -80.77
C VAL A 143 -48.88 20.81 -81.40
N ILE A 144 -50.04 20.71 -82.06
CA ILE A 144 -50.67 21.82 -82.76
C ILE A 144 -52.12 21.95 -82.30
N ALA A 145 -52.65 23.17 -82.31
CA ALA A 145 -54.08 23.39 -82.23
C ALA A 145 -54.73 23.09 -83.59
N GLY A 146 -55.79 22.29 -83.59
CA GLY A 146 -56.59 22.01 -84.79
C GLY A 146 -57.18 23.29 -85.38
N LYS A 147 -57.27 23.40 -86.72
CA LYS A 147 -57.77 24.63 -87.39
C LYS A 147 -59.26 24.89 -87.17
N ILE A 148 -60.04 23.84 -86.88
CA ILE A 148 -61.49 23.92 -86.65
C ILE A 148 -61.81 23.93 -85.16
N THR A 149 -61.38 22.90 -84.43
CA THR A 149 -61.77 22.70 -83.03
C THR A 149 -60.90 23.44 -82.03
N ALA A 150 -59.78 24.03 -82.47
CA ALA A 150 -58.71 24.56 -81.62
C ALA A 150 -58.17 23.56 -80.56
N SER A 151 -58.56 22.28 -80.64
CA SER A 151 -58.13 21.26 -79.68
C SER A 151 -56.68 20.88 -79.93
N PRO A 152 -55.86 20.68 -78.89
CA PRO A 152 -54.49 20.22 -79.05
C PRO A 152 -54.47 18.79 -79.59
N GLY A 153 -53.65 18.57 -80.61
CA GLY A 153 -53.52 17.29 -81.26
C GLY A 153 -52.16 17.13 -81.92
N ILE A 154 -51.89 15.91 -82.37
CA ILE A 154 -50.73 15.58 -83.20
C ILE A 154 -51.24 15.04 -84.53
N VAL A 155 -50.51 15.31 -85.60
CA VAL A 155 -50.80 14.80 -86.93
C VAL A 155 -49.66 13.92 -87.37
N LEU A 156 -49.97 12.68 -87.72
CA LEU A 156 -49.05 11.78 -88.40
C LEU A 156 -49.39 11.81 -89.88
N ALA A 157 -48.40 12.03 -90.74
CA ALA A 157 -48.66 12.14 -92.17
C ALA A 157 -47.58 11.45 -93.00
N VAL A 158 -48.01 10.93 -94.15
CA VAL A 158 -47.18 10.22 -95.12
C VAL A 158 -47.48 10.72 -96.53
N PRO A 159 -46.50 10.75 -97.43
CA PRO A 159 -46.71 11.17 -98.80
C PRO A 159 -47.32 10.03 -99.63
N VAL A 160 -48.20 10.38 -100.56
CA VAL A 160 -48.61 9.51 -101.66
C VAL A 160 -47.79 9.90 -102.87
N THR A 161 -47.01 8.97 -103.42
CA THR A 161 -46.14 9.22 -104.56
C THR A 161 -46.64 8.49 -105.80
N ASN A 162 -46.45 9.11 -106.96
CA ASN A 162 -46.64 8.42 -108.24
C ASN A 162 -45.49 7.42 -108.53
N ALA A 163 -45.58 6.69 -109.64
CA ALA A 163 -44.55 5.72 -110.07
C ALA A 163 -43.15 6.34 -110.26
N GLN A 164 -43.06 7.66 -110.46
CA GLN A 164 -41.81 8.41 -110.60
C GLN A 164 -41.29 8.98 -109.25
N GLY A 165 -41.94 8.66 -108.13
CA GLY A 165 -41.55 9.11 -106.79
C GLY A 165 -41.94 10.56 -106.46
N LYS A 166 -42.70 11.24 -107.32
CA LYS A 166 -43.20 12.60 -107.04
C LYS A 166 -44.42 12.54 -106.12
N VAL A 167 -44.45 13.38 -105.09
CA VAL A 167 -45.60 13.50 -104.18
C VAL A 167 -46.80 14.08 -104.93
N ILE A 168 -47.89 13.30 -105.00
CA ILE A 168 -49.16 13.67 -105.65
C ILE A 168 -50.27 13.97 -104.64
N ALA A 169 -50.15 13.49 -103.40
CA ALA A 169 -51.03 13.82 -102.29
C ALA A 169 -50.32 13.53 -100.96
N VAL A 170 -50.93 13.95 -99.85
CA VAL A 170 -50.51 13.61 -98.48
C VAL A 170 -51.67 12.98 -97.75
N VAL A 171 -51.46 11.81 -97.15
CA VAL A 171 -52.42 11.18 -96.25
C VAL A 171 -52.01 11.49 -94.82
N GLY A 172 -52.92 12.04 -94.03
CA GLY A 172 -52.66 12.37 -92.64
C GLY A 172 -53.74 11.83 -91.71
N GLY A 173 -53.31 11.44 -90.52
CA GLY A 173 -54.17 11.06 -89.41
C GLY A 173 -53.92 11.98 -88.22
N ALA A 174 -54.97 12.65 -87.76
CA ALA A 174 -54.94 13.48 -86.56
C ALA A 174 -55.37 12.68 -85.32
N VAL A 175 -54.57 12.81 -84.25
CA VAL A 175 -54.88 12.28 -82.92
C VAL A 175 -55.15 13.46 -81.99
N ASN A 176 -56.34 13.48 -81.39
CA ASN A 176 -56.79 14.50 -80.46
C ASN A 176 -56.34 14.14 -79.03
N LEU A 177 -55.51 14.99 -78.43
CA LEU A 177 -54.95 14.76 -77.09
C LEU A 177 -55.94 15.00 -75.95
N LEU A 178 -57.14 15.54 -76.23
CA LEU A 178 -58.22 15.68 -75.25
C LEU A 178 -59.15 14.45 -75.20
N ARG A 179 -59.04 13.52 -76.17
CA ARG A 179 -59.78 12.26 -76.18
C ARG A 179 -58.88 11.12 -75.74
N GLN A 180 -59.46 10.03 -75.27
CA GLN A 180 -58.71 8.85 -74.89
C GLN A 180 -57.93 8.29 -76.09
N ASN A 181 -56.63 8.10 -75.92
CA ASN A 181 -55.70 7.59 -76.93
C ASN A 181 -54.45 7.03 -76.25
N PHE A 182 -53.60 6.36 -77.01
CA PHE A 182 -52.41 5.69 -76.48
C PHE A 182 -51.37 6.61 -75.81
N ILE A 183 -51.35 7.91 -76.13
CA ILE A 183 -50.48 8.91 -75.48
C ILE A 183 -51.09 9.37 -74.16
N VAL A 184 -52.42 9.57 -74.13
CA VAL A 184 -53.17 9.92 -72.92
C VAL A 184 -53.14 8.80 -71.90
N ASP A 185 -53.22 7.54 -72.35
CA ASP A 185 -53.11 6.38 -71.46
C ASP A 185 -51.78 6.39 -70.70
N LEU A 186 -50.66 6.77 -71.35
CA LEU A 186 -49.35 6.87 -70.69
C LEU A 186 -49.34 7.95 -69.59
N ALA A 187 -49.88 9.15 -69.85
CA ALA A 187 -49.94 10.21 -68.84
C ALA A 187 -50.92 9.91 -67.70
N SER A 188 -51.92 9.07 -67.97
CA SER A 188 -52.86 8.60 -66.96
C SER A 188 -52.26 7.51 -66.06
N ASN A 189 -51.28 6.75 -66.57
CA ASN A 189 -50.53 5.78 -65.78
C ASN A 189 -49.72 6.45 -64.67
N ARG A 190 -49.54 5.69 -63.58
CA ARG A 190 -48.78 6.12 -62.42
C ARG A 190 -47.43 5.43 -62.37
N VAL A 191 -46.46 6.15 -61.82
CA VAL A 191 -45.17 5.61 -61.43
C VAL A 191 -45.18 5.48 -59.92
N GLY A 192 -45.25 4.25 -59.41
CA GLY A 192 -45.58 4.02 -58.01
C GLY A 192 -47.03 4.42 -57.70
N GLU A 193 -47.28 4.96 -56.51
CA GLU A 193 -48.59 5.36 -56.01
C GLU A 193 -48.99 6.78 -56.44
N THR A 194 -48.04 7.72 -56.43
CA THR A 194 -48.28 9.17 -56.66
C THR A 194 -47.45 9.77 -57.79
N GLY A 195 -46.42 9.08 -58.27
CA GLY A 195 -45.63 9.52 -59.41
C GLY A 195 -46.41 9.53 -60.72
N ARG A 196 -45.97 10.36 -61.67
CA ARG A 196 -46.67 10.60 -62.94
C ARG A 196 -45.71 10.58 -64.11
N TYR A 197 -46.22 10.14 -65.26
CA TYR A 197 -45.58 10.37 -66.55
C TYR A 197 -46.02 11.72 -67.14
N CYS A 198 -45.11 12.35 -67.87
CA CYS A 198 -45.43 13.39 -68.83
C CYS A 198 -44.56 13.25 -70.07
N LEU A 199 -45.02 13.81 -71.17
CA LEU A 199 -44.30 13.81 -72.43
C LEU A 199 -43.97 15.26 -72.77
N ILE A 200 -42.72 15.53 -73.11
CA ILE A 200 -42.24 16.88 -73.38
C ILE A 200 -41.55 16.96 -74.74
N THR A 201 -41.68 18.11 -75.40
CA THR A 201 -40.98 18.37 -76.66
C THR A 201 -39.48 18.51 -76.44
N ASN A 202 -38.70 18.35 -77.51
CA ASN A 202 -37.25 18.63 -77.51
C ASN A 202 -36.93 20.08 -77.90
N GLU A 203 -37.91 20.97 -77.79
CA GLU A 203 -37.74 22.39 -78.09
C GLU A 203 -37.09 23.10 -76.90
N ASN A 204 -36.56 24.30 -77.13
CA ASN A 204 -36.03 25.15 -76.06
C ASN A 204 -36.81 26.47 -76.02
N PRO A 205 -37.66 26.71 -75.00
CA PRO A 205 -37.92 25.87 -73.83
C PRO A 205 -38.80 24.64 -74.16
N PRO A 206 -38.66 23.53 -73.43
CA PRO A 206 -39.48 22.35 -73.65
C PRO A 206 -40.93 22.64 -73.25
N ARG A 207 -41.89 22.09 -73.99
CA ARG A 207 -43.33 22.22 -73.76
C ARG A 207 -43.98 20.88 -73.48
N TYR A 208 -45.06 20.86 -72.71
CA TYR A 208 -45.80 19.63 -72.47
C TYR A 208 -46.55 19.20 -73.72
N VAL A 209 -46.25 17.99 -74.19
CA VAL A 209 -47.06 17.26 -75.16
C VAL A 209 -48.26 16.67 -74.46
N ILE A 210 -48.03 16.02 -73.32
CA ILE A 210 -49.09 15.58 -72.43
C ILE A 210 -48.66 15.64 -70.96
N GLN A 211 -49.62 15.96 -70.10
CA GLN A 211 -49.47 16.01 -68.66
C GLN A 211 -50.83 15.66 -68.02
N ALA A 212 -50.82 15.23 -66.76
CA ALA A 212 -52.03 14.80 -66.05
C ALA A 212 -53.13 15.89 -65.98
N ASP A 213 -52.75 17.17 -65.99
CA ASP A 213 -53.66 18.29 -66.17
C ASP A 213 -53.64 18.74 -67.65
N VAL A 214 -54.74 18.46 -68.35
CA VAL A 214 -54.89 18.74 -69.79
C VAL A 214 -54.74 20.23 -70.12
N THR A 215 -54.97 21.13 -69.16
CA THR A 215 -54.79 22.58 -69.37
C THR A 215 -53.33 22.99 -69.54
N LYS A 216 -52.40 22.10 -69.18
CA LYS A 216 -50.95 22.32 -69.30
C LYS A 216 -50.37 21.90 -70.66
N ILE A 217 -51.15 21.24 -71.52
CA ILE A 217 -50.69 20.92 -72.88
C ILE A 217 -50.27 22.22 -73.59
N LEU A 218 -49.15 22.20 -74.32
CA LEU A 218 -48.50 23.35 -74.98
C LEU A 218 -47.87 24.40 -74.05
N THR A 219 -48.00 24.28 -72.73
CA THR A 219 -47.34 25.21 -71.79
C THR A 219 -45.87 24.83 -71.57
N PRO A 220 -44.98 25.80 -71.28
CA PRO A 220 -43.58 25.51 -70.98
C PRO A 220 -43.45 24.66 -69.71
N VAL A 221 -42.48 23.75 -69.71
CA VAL A 221 -42.21 22.85 -68.60
C VAL A 221 -41.69 23.63 -67.39
N GLY A 222 -42.31 23.42 -66.23
CA GLY A 222 -41.91 24.06 -64.97
C GLY A 222 -40.64 23.46 -64.34
N PRO A 223 -40.21 23.97 -63.18
CA PRO A 223 -39.09 23.41 -62.43
C PRO A 223 -39.37 21.95 -62.03
N VAL A 224 -38.30 21.18 -61.81
CA VAL A 224 -38.32 19.73 -61.50
C VAL A 224 -39.32 19.37 -60.39
N GLN A 225 -39.45 20.20 -59.36
CA GLN A 225 -40.37 20.02 -58.22
C GLN A 225 -41.86 20.03 -58.57
N THR A 226 -42.20 20.57 -59.74
CA THR A 226 -43.58 20.69 -60.26
C THR A 226 -43.76 19.94 -61.58
N MET A 227 -42.71 19.26 -62.05
CA MET A 227 -42.68 18.60 -63.35
C MET A 227 -43.69 17.45 -63.37
N CYS A 228 -44.32 17.24 -64.53
CA CYS A 228 -45.43 16.30 -64.71
C CYS A 228 -46.66 16.53 -63.78
N GLY A 229 -46.73 17.67 -63.08
CA GLY A 229 -47.81 18.00 -62.12
C GLY A 229 -47.69 17.31 -60.78
N VAL A 230 -46.58 16.62 -60.52
CA VAL A 230 -46.22 16.17 -59.18
C VAL A 230 -45.80 17.42 -58.40
N ARG A 231 -46.41 17.65 -57.24
CA ARG A 231 -45.94 18.68 -56.30
C ARG A 231 -45.13 17.99 -55.22
N ASP A 232 -43.83 18.16 -55.27
CA ASP A 232 -42.97 17.79 -54.16
C ASP A 232 -42.73 19.04 -53.30
N PRO A 233 -43.32 19.13 -52.08
CA PRO A 233 -43.10 20.28 -51.20
C PRO A 233 -41.64 20.42 -50.77
N GLY A 234 -40.78 19.42 -51.04
CA GLY A 234 -39.45 19.33 -50.49
C GLY A 234 -39.54 18.94 -49.03
N SER A 235 -38.90 17.84 -48.64
CA SER A 235 -38.83 17.47 -47.24
C SER A 235 -37.97 18.49 -46.47
N ASN A 236 -38.50 19.01 -45.36
CA ASN A 236 -37.79 19.81 -44.36
C ASN A 236 -36.82 18.96 -43.49
N ASP A 237 -36.59 17.70 -43.84
CA ASP A 237 -35.59 16.87 -43.18
C ASP A 237 -34.16 17.35 -43.51
N ILE A 238 -33.24 17.05 -42.60
CA ILE A 238 -31.79 17.31 -42.68
C ILE A 238 -31.17 16.78 -43.99
N VAL A 239 -31.82 15.79 -44.63
CA VAL A 239 -31.49 15.28 -45.96
C VAL A 239 -32.60 15.69 -46.92
N HIS A 240 -32.34 16.68 -47.80
CA HIS A 240 -33.29 17.08 -48.83
C HIS A 240 -33.57 15.92 -49.80
N MET A 241 -34.72 15.27 -49.61
CA MET A 241 -35.24 14.23 -50.48
C MET A 241 -35.78 14.87 -51.75
N HIS A 242 -34.93 14.94 -52.79
CA HIS A 242 -35.34 15.43 -54.10
C HIS A 242 -36.16 14.36 -54.83
N PRO A 243 -37.12 14.76 -55.69
CA PRO A 243 -37.83 13.81 -56.52
C PRO A 243 -36.87 13.08 -57.47
N LEU A 244 -37.13 11.79 -57.69
CA LEU A 244 -36.43 11.03 -58.71
C LEU A 244 -37.05 11.33 -60.07
N VAL A 245 -36.22 11.73 -61.03
CA VAL A 245 -36.65 12.09 -62.37
C VAL A 245 -35.85 11.28 -63.37
N ALA A 246 -36.56 10.56 -64.22
CA ALA A 246 -36.00 9.81 -65.33
C ALA A 246 -36.54 10.34 -66.65
N ARG A 247 -35.70 10.31 -67.69
CA ARG A 247 -36.03 10.83 -69.01
C ARG A 247 -35.52 9.86 -70.07
N ALA A 248 -36.37 9.53 -71.04
CA ALA A 248 -35.96 8.76 -72.21
C ALA A 248 -36.46 9.43 -73.49
N PRO A 249 -35.57 9.67 -74.48
CA PRO A 249 -35.95 10.21 -75.76
C PRO A 249 -36.62 9.15 -76.63
N MET A 250 -37.61 9.59 -77.40
CA MET A 250 -38.29 8.82 -78.43
C MET A 250 -37.58 8.98 -79.77
N THR A 251 -37.35 7.88 -80.46
CA THR A 251 -36.73 7.81 -81.78
C THR A 251 -37.65 8.34 -82.89
N THR A 252 -38.98 8.21 -82.76
CA THR A 252 -39.91 8.57 -83.85
C THR A 252 -40.14 10.08 -83.96
N THR A 253 -40.26 10.78 -82.83
CA THR A 253 -40.59 12.21 -82.77
C THR A 253 -39.50 13.08 -82.15
N GLY A 254 -38.51 12.48 -81.47
CA GLY A 254 -37.52 13.18 -80.66
C GLY A 254 -38.03 13.68 -79.31
N TRP A 255 -39.29 13.44 -78.95
CA TRP A 255 -39.85 13.86 -77.65
C TRP A 255 -39.26 13.05 -76.49
N ASN A 256 -39.28 13.61 -75.28
CA ASN A 256 -38.82 12.91 -74.10
C ASN A 256 -40.00 12.45 -73.25
N VAL A 257 -40.09 11.14 -73.00
CA VAL A 257 -40.93 10.62 -71.92
C VAL A 257 -40.21 10.90 -70.62
N VAL A 258 -40.93 11.50 -69.67
CA VAL A 258 -40.41 11.84 -68.35
C VAL A 258 -41.30 11.18 -67.31
N ALA A 259 -40.68 10.51 -66.34
CA ALA A 259 -41.37 10.15 -65.10
C ALA A 259 -40.80 10.94 -63.94
N VAL A 260 -41.70 11.37 -63.06
CA VAL A 260 -41.35 12.01 -61.79
C VAL A 260 -41.95 11.17 -60.67
N LEU A 261 -41.08 10.64 -59.82
CA LEU A 261 -41.46 9.98 -58.56
C LEU A 261 -41.12 10.94 -57.41
N PRO A 262 -42.13 11.46 -56.67
CA PRO A 262 -41.87 12.39 -55.58
C PRO A 262 -40.97 11.77 -54.49
N GLY A 263 -40.10 12.60 -53.89
CA GLY A 263 -39.10 12.13 -52.93
C GLY A 263 -39.74 11.51 -51.69
N ALA A 264 -40.87 12.06 -51.24
CA ALA A 264 -41.61 11.51 -50.10
C ALA A 264 -42.03 10.05 -50.31
N GLU A 265 -42.41 9.65 -51.52
CA GLU A 265 -42.78 8.26 -51.83
C GLU A 265 -41.53 7.39 -52.04
N ALA A 266 -40.58 7.87 -52.87
CA ALA A 266 -39.36 7.14 -53.19
C ALA A 266 -38.59 6.73 -51.92
N PHE A 267 -38.51 7.63 -50.94
CA PHE A 267 -37.73 7.44 -49.73
C PHE A 267 -38.57 7.12 -48.48
N ASP A 268 -39.90 6.90 -48.61
CA ASP A 268 -40.75 6.50 -47.49
C ASP A 268 -40.25 5.21 -46.79
N PRO A 269 -39.84 4.13 -47.51
CA PRO A 269 -39.30 2.95 -46.87
C PRO A 269 -38.07 3.23 -46.01
N ILE A 270 -37.19 4.15 -46.44
CA ILE A 270 -36.02 4.58 -45.66
C ILE A 270 -36.45 5.33 -44.41
N SER A 271 -37.45 6.21 -44.51
CA SER A 271 -37.92 6.96 -43.34
C SER A 271 -38.44 6.04 -42.22
N ARG A 272 -39.11 4.94 -42.59
CA ARG A 272 -39.58 3.90 -41.67
C ARG A 272 -38.42 3.11 -41.06
N VAL A 273 -37.46 2.68 -41.88
CA VAL A 273 -36.25 1.99 -41.41
C VAL A 273 -35.45 2.88 -40.47
N ARG A 274 -35.26 4.17 -40.81
CA ARG A 274 -34.59 5.17 -39.96
C ARG A 274 -35.22 5.24 -38.57
N ARG A 275 -36.55 5.33 -38.48
CA ARG A 275 -37.26 5.34 -37.18
C ARG A 275 -36.99 4.06 -36.38
N GLN A 276 -36.98 2.90 -37.03
CA GLN A 276 -36.65 1.63 -36.36
C GLN A 276 -35.19 1.58 -35.91
N VAL A 277 -34.25 2.02 -36.75
CA VAL A 277 -32.82 2.09 -36.42
C VAL A 277 -32.58 3.03 -35.24
N VAL A 278 -33.23 4.21 -35.21
CA VAL A 278 -33.14 5.14 -34.07
C VAL A 278 -33.71 4.51 -32.79
N LEU A 279 -34.87 3.85 -32.85
CA LEU A 279 -35.45 3.16 -31.69
C LEU A 279 -34.55 2.02 -31.19
N LEU A 280 -34.00 1.22 -32.09
CA LEU A 280 -33.05 0.15 -31.76
C LEU A 280 -31.75 0.71 -31.19
N ALA A 281 -31.25 1.83 -31.71
CA ALA A 281 -30.08 2.52 -31.19
C ALA A 281 -30.33 3.02 -29.76
N ILE A 282 -31.48 3.66 -29.50
CA ILE A 282 -31.88 4.10 -28.15
C ILE A 282 -31.98 2.89 -27.20
N ALA A 283 -32.61 1.80 -27.63
CA ALA A 283 -32.72 0.58 -26.84
C ALA A 283 -31.35 -0.05 -26.54
N ALA A 284 -30.45 -0.11 -27.54
CA ALA A 284 -29.10 -0.62 -27.39
C ALA A 284 -28.25 0.26 -26.45
N ILE A 285 -28.36 1.59 -26.55
CA ILE A 285 -27.70 2.53 -25.62
C ILE A 285 -28.22 2.31 -24.19
N GLY A 286 -29.54 2.19 -24.02
CA GLY A 286 -30.17 1.90 -22.73
C GLY A 286 -29.68 0.58 -22.14
N LEU A 287 -29.68 -0.50 -22.92
CA LEU A 287 -29.19 -1.82 -22.51
C LEU A 287 -27.70 -1.78 -22.15
N ALA A 288 -26.87 -1.14 -22.98
CA ALA A 288 -25.44 -0.97 -22.71
C ALA A 288 -25.20 -0.20 -21.40
N ALA A 289 -25.94 0.88 -21.15
CA ALA A 289 -25.87 1.63 -19.90
C ALA A 289 -26.27 0.77 -18.68
N LEU A 290 -27.31 -0.06 -18.83
CA LEU A 290 -27.80 -0.97 -17.79
C LEU A 290 -26.77 -2.07 -17.45
N VAL A 291 -26.22 -2.71 -18.48
CA VAL A 291 -25.16 -3.73 -18.35
C VAL A 291 -23.91 -3.10 -17.75
N MET A 292 -23.49 -1.92 -18.22
CA MET A 292 -22.32 -1.23 -17.68
C MET A 292 -22.51 -0.81 -16.23
N TRP A 293 -23.70 -0.34 -15.86
CA TRP A 293 -24.01 -0.05 -14.47
C TRP A 293 -23.98 -1.31 -13.59
N TRP A 294 -24.47 -2.44 -14.09
CA TRP A 294 -24.40 -3.73 -13.40
C TRP A 294 -22.94 -4.21 -13.25
N VAL A 295 -22.14 -4.17 -14.31
CA VAL A 295 -20.71 -4.52 -14.29
C VAL A 295 -19.93 -3.61 -13.35
N ALA A 296 -20.11 -2.29 -13.45
CA ALA A 296 -19.47 -1.32 -12.57
C ALA A 296 -19.87 -1.55 -11.11
N ARG A 297 -21.14 -1.86 -10.83
CA ARG A 297 -21.57 -2.26 -9.48
C ARG A 297 -20.88 -3.52 -9.00
N ARG A 298 -20.74 -4.55 -9.85
CA ARG A 298 -20.10 -5.82 -9.51
C ARG A 298 -18.60 -5.68 -9.26
N LEU A 299 -17.89 -4.96 -10.14
CA LEU A 299 -16.44 -4.74 -10.05
C LEU A 299 -16.05 -3.78 -8.91
N LEU A 300 -16.87 -2.77 -8.62
CA LEU A 300 -16.59 -1.78 -7.58
C LEU A 300 -17.25 -2.13 -6.23
N ARG A 301 -17.94 -3.27 -6.10
CA ARG A 301 -18.49 -3.75 -4.82
C ARG A 301 -17.40 -4.00 -3.76
N PRO A 302 -16.24 -4.61 -4.10
CA PRO A 302 -15.18 -4.87 -3.12
C PRO A 302 -14.56 -3.60 -2.51
N LEU A 303 -14.56 -2.49 -3.26
CA LEU A 303 -14.10 -1.21 -2.74
C LEU A 303 -15.04 -0.63 -1.69
N ASP A 304 -16.36 -0.82 -1.83
CA ASP A 304 -17.32 -0.40 -0.80
C ASP A 304 -17.12 -1.24 0.48
N THR A 305 -16.92 -2.55 0.35
CA THR A 305 -16.64 -3.40 1.51
C THR A 305 -15.33 -3.02 2.18
N LEU A 306 -14.28 -2.71 1.42
CA LEU A 306 -13.00 -2.24 1.97
C LEU A 306 -13.19 -0.89 2.69
N ARG A 307 -13.94 0.04 2.11
CA ARG A 307 -14.23 1.35 2.72
C ARG A 307 -15.01 1.20 4.03
N GLU A 308 -16.08 0.40 4.06
CA GLU A 308 -16.85 0.15 5.29
C GLU A 308 -15.99 -0.51 6.37
N LEU A 309 -15.09 -1.42 5.99
CA LEU A 309 -14.13 -2.04 6.92
C LEU A 309 -13.12 -1.04 7.47
N VAL A 310 -12.63 -0.09 6.67
CA VAL A 310 -11.75 1.01 7.14
C VAL A 310 -12.48 1.94 8.11
N GLU A 311 -13.72 2.32 7.79
CA GLU A 311 -14.55 3.14 8.69
C GLU A 311 -14.84 2.41 10.02
N ARG A 312 -15.02 1.09 9.98
CA ARG A 312 -15.23 0.26 11.18
C ARG A 312 -13.94 -0.04 11.96
N SER A 313 -12.81 -0.24 11.27
CA SER A 313 -11.52 -0.56 11.92
C SER A 313 -10.91 0.64 12.65
N ALA A 314 -11.34 1.86 12.33
CA ALA A 314 -11.05 3.04 13.14
C ALA A 314 -11.64 2.95 14.57
N GLY A 315 -12.65 2.09 14.79
CA GLY A 315 -13.26 1.84 16.10
C GLY A 315 -12.92 0.48 16.73
N ASP A 316 -12.52 -0.52 15.94
CA ASP A 316 -12.17 -1.87 16.43
C ASP A 316 -11.09 -2.54 15.55
N MET A 317 -9.84 -2.58 16.04
CA MET A 317 -8.69 -3.15 15.33
C MET A 317 -8.83 -4.65 15.05
N ARG A 318 -9.67 -5.40 15.79
CA ARG A 318 -9.85 -6.85 15.59
C ARG A 318 -10.69 -7.19 14.35
N ALA A 319 -11.43 -6.22 13.80
CA ALA A 319 -12.23 -6.41 12.59
C ALA A 319 -11.39 -6.64 11.31
N VAL A 320 -10.06 -6.46 11.37
CA VAL A 320 -9.14 -6.61 10.23
C VAL A 320 -8.85 -8.08 9.89
N GLN A 321 -9.01 -9.02 10.85
CA GLN A 321 -8.70 -10.44 10.64
C GLN A 321 -9.67 -11.16 9.69
N SER A 322 -10.81 -10.56 9.35
CA SER A 322 -11.84 -11.17 8.49
C SER A 322 -11.86 -10.60 7.08
N LEU A 323 -10.71 -10.42 6.42
CA LEU A 323 -10.65 -10.08 4.99
C LEU A 323 -10.78 -11.37 4.15
N PRO A 324 -11.90 -11.62 3.46
CA PRO A 324 -12.00 -12.76 2.54
C PRO A 324 -11.60 -12.26 1.15
N VAL A 325 -10.31 -12.28 0.82
CA VAL A 325 -9.86 -11.92 -0.53
C VAL A 325 -8.84 -12.92 -1.05
N GLN A 326 -9.35 -14.03 -1.60
CA GLN A 326 -8.61 -14.87 -2.54
C GLN A 326 -8.89 -14.35 -3.96
N ARG A 327 -8.18 -13.31 -4.38
CA ARG A 327 -8.15 -12.86 -5.79
C ARG A 327 -6.76 -12.38 -6.16
N ALA A 328 -6.33 -12.73 -7.36
CA ALA A 328 -5.03 -12.38 -7.94
C ALA A 328 -5.14 -11.18 -8.91
N ASP A 329 -5.92 -10.17 -8.54
CA ASP A 329 -6.06 -8.91 -9.28
C ASP A 329 -5.52 -7.72 -8.45
N GLU A 330 -5.47 -6.51 -9.03
CA GLU A 330 -4.94 -5.30 -8.37
C GLU A 330 -5.72 -4.94 -7.09
N ILE A 331 -7.01 -5.30 -7.04
CA ILE A 331 -7.86 -5.10 -5.86
C ILE A 331 -7.45 -6.09 -4.75
N GLY A 332 -7.15 -7.35 -5.11
CA GLY A 332 -6.57 -8.32 -4.20
C GLY A 332 -5.21 -7.90 -3.65
N ALA A 333 -4.34 -7.35 -4.50
CA ALA A 333 -3.05 -6.81 -4.09
C ALA A 333 -3.21 -5.66 -3.08
N LEU A 334 -4.09 -4.68 -3.36
CA LEU A 334 -4.37 -3.57 -2.46
C LEU A 334 -4.94 -4.02 -1.11
N ALA A 335 -5.86 -4.99 -1.12
CA ALA A 335 -6.43 -5.56 0.10
C ALA A 335 -5.37 -6.28 0.95
N ASN A 336 -4.40 -6.95 0.32
CA ASN A 336 -3.26 -7.56 1.01
C ASN A 336 -2.30 -6.51 1.57
N THR A 337 -1.93 -5.48 0.80
CA THR A 337 -1.05 -4.41 1.30
C THR A 337 -1.67 -3.66 2.47
N PHE A 338 -2.99 -3.41 2.41
CA PHE A 338 -3.72 -2.80 3.52
C PHE A 338 -3.74 -3.67 4.77
N ARG A 339 -3.91 -5.00 4.61
CA ARG A 339 -3.81 -5.96 5.71
C ARG A 339 -2.45 -5.85 6.41
N THR A 340 -1.36 -5.89 5.64
CA THR A 340 0.00 -5.76 6.18
C THR A 340 0.22 -4.44 6.90
N MET A 341 -0.30 -3.32 6.39
CA MET A 341 -0.19 -2.01 7.05
C MET A 341 -0.98 -1.97 8.37
N MET A 342 -2.19 -2.54 8.41
CA MET A 342 -3.00 -2.59 9.63
C MET A 342 -2.41 -3.54 10.68
N GLU A 343 -1.82 -4.67 10.28
CA GLU A 343 -1.04 -5.55 11.17
C GLU A 343 0.14 -4.79 11.78
N GLN A 344 0.92 -4.07 10.96
CA GLN A 344 2.03 -3.25 11.45
C GLN A 344 1.59 -2.10 12.37
N LEU A 345 0.43 -1.48 12.11
CA LEU A 345 -0.11 -0.45 12.98
C LEU A 345 -0.56 -1.02 14.33
N SER A 346 -1.24 -2.18 14.33
CA SER A 346 -1.63 -2.90 15.56
C SER A 346 -0.41 -3.27 16.39
N GLU A 347 0.62 -3.86 15.77
CA GLU A 347 1.88 -4.21 16.42
C GLU A 347 2.59 -2.97 16.97
N ARG A 348 2.61 -1.84 16.24
CA ARG A 348 3.20 -0.60 16.74
C ARG A 348 2.43 0.01 17.92
N THR A 349 1.09 -0.01 17.88
CA THR A 349 0.28 0.50 19.00
C THR A 349 0.43 -0.37 20.24
N GLU A 350 0.47 -1.69 20.07
CA GLU A 350 0.71 -2.64 21.16
C GLU A 350 2.13 -2.49 21.72
N ALA A 351 3.15 -2.31 20.86
CA ALA A 351 4.53 -2.05 21.29
C ALA A 351 4.68 -0.72 22.04
N LEU A 352 3.94 0.33 21.65
CA LEU A 352 3.92 1.62 22.35
C LEU A 352 3.25 1.52 23.72
N GLU A 353 2.15 0.77 23.84
CA GLU A 353 1.51 0.51 25.13
C GLU A 353 2.39 -0.34 26.04
N ILE A 354 2.98 -1.43 25.52
CA ILE A 354 3.95 -2.27 26.24
C ILE A 354 5.16 -1.43 26.69
N SER A 355 5.68 -0.52 25.87
CA SER A 355 6.79 0.37 26.25
C SER A 355 6.40 1.33 27.38
N ARG A 356 5.19 1.89 27.33
CA ARG A 356 4.69 2.82 28.36
C ARG A 356 4.41 2.11 29.69
N GLU A 357 3.89 0.89 29.63
CA GLU A 357 3.70 0.03 30.80
C GLU A 357 5.04 -0.45 31.37
N ALA A 358 5.99 -0.85 30.51
CA ALA A 358 7.34 -1.21 30.91
C ALA A 358 8.06 -0.04 31.59
N ALA A 359 7.93 1.20 31.09
CA ALA A 359 8.52 2.38 31.73
C ALA A 359 7.93 2.64 33.14
N ARG A 360 6.60 2.53 33.29
CA ARG A 360 5.92 2.65 34.59
C ARG A 360 6.28 1.50 35.54
N ALA A 361 6.44 0.29 35.02
CA ALA A 361 6.88 -0.88 35.79
C ALA A 361 8.34 -0.75 36.21
N ASN A 362 9.21 -0.17 35.38
CA ASN A 362 10.62 0.03 35.70
C ASN A 362 10.80 1.03 36.84
N VAL A 363 10.06 2.16 36.84
CA VAL A 363 10.08 3.13 37.95
C VAL A 363 9.60 2.50 39.26
N ARG A 364 8.48 1.75 39.22
CA ARG A 364 8.01 1.01 40.41
C ARG A 364 9.02 -0.04 40.88
N ARG A 365 9.62 -0.79 39.96
CA ARG A 365 10.63 -1.79 40.27
C ARG A 365 11.88 -1.17 40.90
N MET A 366 12.35 -0.02 40.41
CA MET A 366 13.50 0.68 41.01
C MET A 366 13.21 1.15 42.45
N GLN A 367 12.00 1.67 42.70
CA GLN A 367 11.56 2.05 44.05
C GLN A 367 11.44 0.82 44.98
N GLU A 368 10.84 -0.27 44.51
CA GLU A 368 10.73 -1.53 45.28
C GLU A 368 12.10 -2.14 45.59
N VAL A 369 13.03 -2.10 44.63
CA VAL A 369 14.41 -2.56 44.85
C VAL A 369 15.05 -1.72 45.94
N ALA A 370 15.02 -0.38 45.82
CA ALA A 370 15.58 0.52 46.83
C ALA A 370 14.96 0.31 48.23
N ASP A 371 13.63 0.11 48.31
CA ASP A 371 12.91 -0.12 49.58
C ASP A 371 13.22 -1.49 50.22
N ARG A 372 13.69 -2.48 49.44
CA ARG A 372 14.08 -3.80 49.95
C ARG A 372 15.56 -3.91 50.31
N VAL A 373 16.42 -2.96 49.89
CA VAL A 373 17.82 -2.95 50.31
C VAL A 373 17.89 -2.64 51.82
N PRO A 374 18.64 -3.43 52.62
CA PRO A 374 18.72 -3.24 54.08
C PRO A 374 19.58 -2.04 54.51
N TYR A 375 20.17 -1.32 53.56
CA TYR A 375 20.99 -0.13 53.78
C TYR A 375 20.14 1.12 53.58
N LEU A 376 20.48 2.20 54.29
CA LEU A 376 19.81 3.49 54.08
C LEU A 376 20.29 4.04 52.75
N VAL A 377 19.34 4.33 51.86
CA VAL A 377 19.60 4.96 50.56
C VAL A 377 18.81 6.25 50.52
N ALA A 378 19.51 7.36 50.34
CA ALA A 378 18.91 8.67 50.21
C ALA A 378 19.57 9.49 49.10
N PHE A 379 18.87 10.52 48.63
CA PHE A 379 19.40 11.51 47.71
C PHE A 379 19.18 12.90 48.30
N LEU A 380 20.25 13.69 48.35
CA LEU A 380 20.24 15.09 48.72
C LEU A 380 20.27 15.94 47.46
N ASP A 381 19.41 16.94 47.36
CA ASP A 381 19.48 17.93 46.28
C ASP A 381 20.61 18.95 46.50
N GLY A 382 20.74 19.91 45.58
CA GLY A 382 21.76 20.97 45.64
C GLY A 382 21.70 21.87 46.89
N ASP A 383 20.60 21.88 47.63
CA ASP A 383 20.40 22.66 48.85
C ASP A 383 20.54 21.80 50.13
N GLU A 384 21.15 20.61 50.01
CA GLU A 384 21.29 19.62 51.07
C GLU A 384 19.95 19.12 51.65
N ARG A 385 18.87 19.12 50.87
CA ARG A 385 17.55 18.60 51.29
C ARG A 385 17.33 17.20 50.77
N PHE A 386 16.70 16.34 51.57
CA PHE A 386 16.37 14.98 51.16
C PHE A 386 15.28 14.98 50.08
N ALA A 387 15.65 14.65 48.85
CA ALA A 387 14.72 14.52 47.71
C ALA A 387 14.29 13.06 47.46
N PHE A 388 15.04 12.07 47.95
CA PHE A 388 14.64 10.67 47.97
C PHE A 388 15.13 9.97 49.24
N VAL A 389 14.34 9.06 49.79
CA VAL A 389 14.75 8.14 50.87
C VAL A 389 14.06 6.79 50.70
N ASN A 390 14.77 5.69 50.92
CA ASN A 390 14.19 4.34 50.92
C ASN A 390 13.54 3.97 52.26
N ARG A 391 12.82 2.85 52.29
CA ARG A 391 12.15 2.32 53.50
C ARG A 391 13.10 2.13 54.69
N ALA A 392 14.36 1.79 54.47
CA ALA A 392 15.34 1.62 55.54
C ALA A 392 15.59 2.91 56.33
N CYS A 393 15.56 4.09 55.66
CA CYS A 393 15.63 5.39 56.33
C CYS A 393 14.47 5.59 57.30
N GLU A 394 13.24 5.23 56.92
CA GLU A 394 12.07 5.40 57.78
C GLU A 394 12.16 4.56 59.06
N VAL A 395 12.54 3.29 58.90
CA VAL A 395 12.66 2.33 60.00
C VAL A 395 13.78 2.74 60.96
N ARG A 396 14.95 3.11 60.43
CA ARG A 396 16.13 3.41 61.25
C ARG A 396 16.03 4.76 61.95
N LEU A 397 15.55 5.79 61.24
CA LEU A 397 15.39 7.14 61.79
C LEU A 397 14.11 7.30 62.61
N ARG A 398 13.22 6.30 62.59
CA ARG A 398 11.90 6.30 63.24
C ARG A 398 11.06 7.53 62.85
N ARG A 399 11.13 7.93 61.59
CA ARG A 399 10.38 9.04 60.99
C ARG A 399 9.77 8.58 59.67
N SER A 400 8.55 9.01 59.35
CA SER A 400 7.94 8.71 58.05
C SER A 400 8.66 9.43 56.92
N ARG A 401 8.63 8.87 55.71
CA ARG A 401 9.22 9.43 54.49
C ARG A 401 8.82 10.89 54.29
N ASP A 402 7.54 11.21 54.45
CA ASP A 402 7.01 12.58 54.28
C ASP A 402 7.57 13.60 55.28
N ARG A 403 8.07 13.15 56.44
CA ARG A 403 8.73 14.01 57.44
C ARG A 403 10.24 14.12 57.25
N ILE A 404 10.82 13.32 56.35
CA ILE A 404 12.25 13.34 56.04
C ILE A 404 12.46 14.11 54.74
N LEU A 405 11.59 13.92 53.74
CA LEU A 405 11.68 14.62 52.46
C LEU A 405 11.59 16.15 52.65
N GLY A 406 12.47 16.88 51.94
CA GLY A 406 12.56 18.34 51.99
C GLY A 406 13.27 18.91 53.24
N VAL A 407 13.55 18.10 54.26
CA VAL A 407 14.32 18.49 55.45
C VAL A 407 15.80 18.55 55.10
N THR A 408 16.54 19.50 55.70
CA THR A 408 17.98 19.62 55.45
C THR A 408 18.78 18.55 56.20
N ALA A 409 19.95 18.16 55.68
CA ALA A 409 20.86 17.22 56.34
C ALA A 409 21.21 17.66 57.79
N ARG A 410 21.38 18.97 58.01
CA ARG A 410 21.68 19.57 59.31
C ARG A 410 20.54 19.43 60.31
N GLU A 411 19.30 19.63 59.89
CA GLU A 411 18.11 19.48 60.74
C GLU A 411 17.84 18.01 61.10
N LEU A 412 18.12 17.08 60.18
CA LEU A 412 17.91 15.64 60.41
C LEU A 412 18.97 15.02 61.33
N LEU A 413 20.26 15.32 61.10
CA LEU A 413 21.38 14.75 61.85
C LEU A 413 21.63 15.46 63.20
N GLY A 414 21.19 16.72 63.31
CA GLY A 414 21.47 17.55 64.49
C GLY A 414 22.89 18.14 64.48
N PRO A 415 23.17 19.16 65.33
CA PRO A 415 24.35 20.00 65.20
C PRO A 415 25.68 19.30 65.49
N SER A 416 25.70 18.30 66.36
CA SER A 416 26.94 17.58 66.72
C SER A 416 27.35 16.59 65.62
N LEU A 417 26.41 15.76 65.17
CA LEU A 417 26.66 14.74 64.15
C LEU A 417 26.87 15.38 62.76
N TYR A 418 26.11 16.43 62.44
CA TYR A 418 26.35 17.18 61.21
C TYR A 418 27.74 17.79 61.17
N ARG A 419 28.29 18.29 62.28
CA ARG A 419 29.66 18.84 62.31
C ARG A 419 30.72 17.78 61.98
N GLU A 420 30.51 16.54 62.41
CA GLU A 420 31.39 15.42 62.11
C GLU A 420 31.28 14.98 60.64
N PHE A 421 30.07 15.00 60.07
CA PHE A 421 29.83 14.50 58.71
C PHE A 421 29.97 15.57 57.62
N ALA A 422 29.84 16.85 57.99
CA ALA A 422 29.88 18.00 57.06
C ALA A 422 31.15 18.08 56.21
N PRO A 423 32.37 17.79 56.72
CA PRO A 423 33.57 17.78 55.87
C PRO A 423 33.48 16.73 54.74
N HIS A 424 32.88 15.58 55.00
CA HIS A 424 32.68 14.53 54.00
C HIS A 424 31.59 14.93 53.00
N LEU A 425 30.51 15.55 53.50
CA LEU A 425 29.42 16.03 52.65
C LEU A 425 29.87 17.15 51.71
N ALA A 426 30.68 18.11 52.21
CA ALA A 426 31.24 19.20 51.42
C ALA A 426 32.14 18.70 50.27
N ARG A 427 32.90 17.62 50.50
CA ARG A 427 33.70 16.97 49.44
C ARG A 427 32.83 16.38 48.34
N ALA A 428 31.71 15.76 48.71
CA ALA A 428 30.73 15.25 47.74
C ALA A 428 30.09 16.37 46.92
N PHE A 429 29.73 17.49 47.53
CA PHE A 429 29.25 18.66 46.80
C PHE A 429 30.33 19.36 45.94
N ALA A 430 31.61 19.15 46.25
CA ALA A 430 32.72 19.54 45.38
C ALA A 430 32.99 18.54 44.23
N GLY A 431 32.22 17.45 44.15
CA GLY A 431 32.32 16.44 43.09
C GLY A 431 33.21 15.24 43.43
N GLU A 432 33.67 15.09 44.68
CA GLU A 432 34.47 13.94 45.11
C GLU A 432 33.67 12.89 45.87
N VAL A 433 33.86 11.61 45.55
CA VAL A 433 33.29 10.54 46.38
C VAL A 433 33.95 10.55 47.77
N ALA A 434 33.13 10.58 48.82
CA ALA A 434 33.59 10.55 50.20
C ALA A 434 32.97 9.36 50.95
N THR A 435 33.81 8.43 51.40
CA THR A 435 33.41 7.28 52.23
C THR A 435 34.16 7.34 53.55
N PHE A 436 33.45 7.13 54.65
CA PHE A 436 34.02 7.11 55.99
C PHE A 436 33.29 6.11 56.88
N VAL A 437 33.96 5.71 57.96
CA VAL A 437 33.41 4.81 58.98
C VAL A 437 33.04 5.63 60.21
N TRP A 438 31.84 5.40 60.71
CA TRP A 438 31.31 5.99 61.93
C TRP A 438 30.99 4.87 62.92
N ASP A 439 31.83 4.71 63.93
CA ASP A 439 31.66 3.73 65.00
C ASP A 439 31.55 4.38 66.38
N PHE A 440 30.75 3.76 67.24
CA PHE A 440 30.52 4.24 68.60
C PHE A 440 30.09 3.09 69.52
N GLY A 441 30.27 3.29 70.82
CA GLY A 441 29.98 2.30 71.86
C GLY A 441 31.11 1.27 72.03
N GLU A 442 31.03 0.50 73.11
CA GLU A 442 31.98 -0.59 73.43
C GLU A 442 31.22 -1.90 73.65
N ASP A 443 31.92 -3.03 73.43
CA ASP A 443 31.42 -4.39 73.60
C ASP A 443 30.03 -4.64 73.00
N SER A 444 29.03 -4.95 73.83
CA SER A 444 27.67 -5.29 73.40
C SER A 444 26.88 -4.10 72.84
N ALA A 445 27.33 -2.87 73.11
CA ALA A 445 26.78 -1.63 72.57
C ALA A 445 27.51 -1.14 71.31
N TYR A 446 28.56 -1.83 70.85
CA TYR A 446 29.31 -1.44 69.67
C TYR A 446 28.41 -1.41 68.43
N ARG A 447 28.46 -0.30 67.71
CA ARG A 447 27.80 -0.08 66.42
C ARG A 447 28.80 0.55 65.47
N CYS A 448 28.79 0.10 64.22
CA CYS A 448 29.71 0.57 63.20
C CYS A 448 28.97 0.71 61.87
N PHE A 449 28.98 1.93 61.34
CA PHE A 449 28.35 2.29 60.07
C PHE A 449 29.40 2.74 59.08
N GLU A 450 29.26 2.31 57.84
CA GLU A 450 29.96 2.89 56.70
C GLU A 450 29.01 3.85 56.00
N VAL A 451 29.43 5.11 55.86
CA VAL A 451 28.68 6.16 55.18
C VAL A 451 29.43 6.52 53.89
N SER A 452 28.72 6.50 52.77
CA SER A 452 29.26 6.88 51.46
C SER A 452 28.40 7.96 50.83
N TYR A 453 29.06 9.03 50.40
CA TYR A 453 28.48 10.13 49.64
C TYR A 453 29.00 10.08 48.20
N GLN A 454 28.08 10.01 47.24
CA GLN A 454 28.39 9.93 45.82
C GLN A 454 27.71 11.07 45.05
N PRO A 455 28.48 11.97 44.41
CA PRO A 455 27.92 13.05 43.62
C PRO A 455 27.17 12.53 42.38
N GLU A 456 26.00 13.10 42.11
CA GLU A 456 25.27 12.92 40.86
C GLU A 456 25.43 14.18 40.00
N TRP A 457 25.84 13.99 38.74
CA TRP A 457 26.03 15.10 37.80
C TRP A 457 24.82 15.21 36.87
N ALA A 458 24.25 16.41 36.76
CA ALA A 458 23.30 16.73 35.72
C ALA A 458 24.03 16.94 34.36
N THR A 459 23.27 17.24 33.31
CA THR A 459 23.83 17.61 32.00
C THR A 459 24.65 18.91 32.13
N HIS A 460 25.89 18.92 31.63
CA HIS A 460 26.83 20.07 31.62
C HIS A 460 27.43 20.49 32.98
N ASN A 461 28.13 19.59 33.68
CA ASN A 461 29.03 19.91 34.80
C ASN A 461 28.37 20.64 36.00
N VAL A 462 27.04 20.64 36.06
CA VAL A 462 26.25 21.09 37.22
C VAL A 462 25.96 19.87 38.07
N LEU A 463 26.33 19.93 39.35
CA LEU A 463 25.99 18.87 40.30
C LEU A 463 24.47 18.85 40.52
N ALA A 464 23.83 17.71 40.28
CA ALA A 464 22.40 17.51 40.54
C ALA A 464 22.11 17.32 42.04
N GLY A 465 23.03 16.68 42.75
CA GLY A 465 22.90 16.36 44.16
C GLY A 465 23.89 15.28 44.61
N VAL A 466 23.62 14.64 45.74
CA VAL A 466 24.48 13.64 46.35
C VAL A 466 23.66 12.43 46.81
N HIS A 467 24.01 11.24 46.32
CA HIS A 467 23.52 9.98 46.87
C HIS A 467 24.21 9.65 48.18
N VAL A 468 23.42 9.26 49.17
CA VAL A 468 23.86 8.86 50.51
C VAL A 468 23.54 7.39 50.72
N PHE A 469 24.57 6.60 50.99
CA PHE A 469 24.46 5.20 51.36
C PHE A 469 24.98 5.02 52.78
N VAL A 470 24.18 4.42 53.67
CA VAL A 470 24.62 4.04 55.02
C VAL A 470 24.42 2.55 55.24
N ARG A 471 25.55 1.85 55.41
CA ARG A 471 25.59 0.42 55.66
C ARG A 471 25.99 0.14 57.10
N ASP A 472 25.25 -0.72 57.78
CA ASP A 472 25.64 -1.26 59.08
C ASP A 472 26.65 -2.39 58.88
N ILE A 473 27.88 -2.21 59.33
CA ILE A 473 28.98 -3.20 59.24
C ILE A 473 29.37 -3.73 60.62
N THR A 474 28.47 -3.59 61.60
CA THR A 474 28.74 -3.98 63.00
C THR A 474 29.10 -5.47 63.10
N VAL A 475 28.38 -6.34 62.39
CA VAL A 475 28.58 -7.80 62.47
C VAL A 475 29.91 -8.19 61.83
N GLU A 476 30.20 -7.70 60.64
CA GLU A 476 31.44 -7.98 59.91
C GLU A 476 32.66 -7.55 60.71
N ARG A 477 32.64 -6.33 61.27
CA ARG A 477 33.72 -5.81 62.11
C ARG A 477 33.85 -6.56 63.44
N SER A 478 32.74 -6.97 64.06
CA SER A 478 32.77 -7.76 65.30
C SER A 478 33.32 -9.17 65.06
N ASN A 479 32.94 -9.79 63.94
CA ASN A 479 33.46 -11.09 63.53
C ASN A 479 34.96 -10.99 63.23
N GLU A 480 35.41 -10.01 62.45
CA GLU A 480 36.84 -9.81 62.16
C GLU A 480 37.68 -9.75 63.45
N ARG A 481 37.19 -9.00 64.46
CA ARG A 481 37.84 -8.91 65.78
C ARG A 481 37.88 -10.26 66.50
N ARG A 482 36.84 -11.09 66.39
CA ARG A 482 36.76 -12.44 66.99
C ARG A 482 37.69 -13.45 66.29
N TRP A 483 37.66 -13.51 64.96
CA TRP A 483 38.48 -14.43 64.16
C TRP A 483 39.98 -14.26 64.41
N ARG A 484 40.45 -13.02 64.62
CA ARG A 484 41.87 -12.77 64.97
C ARG A 484 42.27 -13.44 66.29
N ARG A 485 41.39 -13.49 67.29
CA ARG A 485 41.69 -14.12 68.60
C ARG A 485 41.79 -15.64 68.51
N GLU A 486 40.89 -16.28 67.77
CA GLU A 486 40.84 -17.75 67.65
C GLU A 486 42.01 -18.34 66.84
N SER A 487 42.63 -17.56 65.93
CA SER A 487 43.73 -18.06 65.07
C SER A 487 45.11 -18.16 65.74
N HIS A 488 45.33 -17.51 66.90
CA HIS A 488 46.65 -17.37 67.53
C HIS A 488 46.82 -18.16 68.84
N THR A 489 45.80 -18.90 69.26
CA THR A 489 45.80 -19.72 70.48
C THR A 489 45.80 -21.21 70.18
N ASP A 490 46.45 -22.02 71.03
CA ASP A 490 46.42 -23.48 70.99
C ASP A 490 45.10 -23.99 71.58
N HIS A 491 44.38 -24.81 70.83
CA HIS A 491 43.03 -25.24 71.18
C HIS A 491 42.99 -26.15 72.42
N LEU A 492 44.09 -26.83 72.75
CA LEU A 492 44.16 -27.76 73.87
C LEU A 492 44.46 -27.03 75.19
N THR A 493 45.43 -26.14 75.17
CA THR A 493 46.00 -25.51 76.37
C THR A 493 45.50 -24.09 76.63
N GLY A 494 44.98 -23.40 75.61
CA GLY A 494 44.59 -21.99 75.67
C GLY A 494 45.75 -21.00 75.66
N LEU A 495 47.00 -21.49 75.59
CA LEU A 495 48.20 -20.66 75.42
C LEU A 495 48.32 -20.19 73.97
N LEU A 496 49.32 -19.34 73.65
CA LEU A 496 49.59 -19.04 72.25
C LEU A 496 49.98 -20.32 71.50
N ASN A 497 49.50 -20.46 70.27
CA ASN A 497 49.99 -21.48 69.34
C ASN A 497 51.29 -21.00 68.66
N ARG A 498 51.88 -21.84 67.82
CA ARG A 498 53.10 -21.50 67.06
C ARG A 498 53.01 -20.15 66.32
N LYS A 499 51.89 -19.85 65.67
CA LYS A 499 51.69 -18.59 64.95
C LYS A 499 51.66 -17.39 65.91
N GLY A 500 50.99 -17.53 67.05
CA GLY A 500 50.99 -16.54 68.11
C GLY A 500 52.39 -16.34 68.72
N PHE A 501 53.13 -17.43 68.91
CA PHE A 501 54.54 -17.40 69.36
C PHE A 501 55.44 -16.66 68.38
N ASP A 502 55.40 -16.97 67.09
CA ASP A 502 56.26 -16.33 66.08
C ASP A 502 56.05 -14.82 66.04
N GLN A 503 54.79 -14.38 66.15
CA GLN A 503 54.44 -12.96 66.22
C GLN A 503 54.95 -12.32 67.53
N ALA A 504 54.81 -13.00 68.66
CA ALA A 504 55.30 -12.51 69.95
C ALA A 504 56.84 -12.44 70.02
N LEU A 505 57.54 -13.42 69.44
CA LEU A 505 59.00 -13.47 69.37
C LEU A 505 59.54 -12.37 68.47
N SER A 506 58.91 -12.17 67.31
CA SER A 506 59.22 -11.05 66.41
C SER A 506 59.05 -9.70 67.09
N GLY A 507 57.98 -9.55 67.88
CA GLY A 507 57.75 -8.35 68.69
C GLY A 507 58.81 -8.15 69.78
N ALA A 508 59.19 -9.20 70.50
CA ALA A 508 60.20 -9.13 71.55
C ALA A 508 61.57 -8.73 70.98
N VAL A 509 62.02 -9.39 69.92
CA VAL A 509 63.28 -9.06 69.23
C VAL A 509 63.28 -7.63 68.72
N ARG A 510 62.17 -7.18 68.11
CA ARG A 510 62.05 -5.79 67.66
C ARG A 510 62.18 -4.79 68.81
N ARG A 511 61.58 -5.06 69.97
CA ARG A 511 61.74 -4.19 71.14
C ARG A 511 63.18 -4.11 71.65
N ALA A 512 63.91 -5.23 71.67
CA ALA A 512 65.33 -5.22 72.03
C ALA A 512 66.14 -4.33 71.07
N ARG A 513 65.86 -4.44 69.76
CA ARG A 513 66.46 -3.61 68.70
C ARG A 513 66.09 -2.13 68.80
N GLU A 514 64.86 -1.81 69.19
CA GLU A 514 64.36 -0.44 69.40
C GLU A 514 64.81 0.18 70.73
N GLY A 515 65.65 -0.52 71.50
CA GLY A 515 66.28 0.01 72.70
C GLY A 515 65.50 -0.18 74.00
N ALA A 516 64.52 -1.09 74.04
CA ALA A 516 63.93 -1.61 75.28
C ALA A 516 64.92 -2.56 76.02
N GLY A 517 64.49 -3.19 77.13
CA GLY A 517 65.35 -4.10 77.90
C GLY A 517 65.76 -5.36 77.13
N ALA A 518 66.69 -6.16 77.67
CA ALA A 518 67.05 -7.44 77.06
C ALA A 518 65.84 -8.39 77.03
N GLN A 519 65.82 -9.35 76.12
CA GLN A 519 64.72 -10.32 76.01
C GLN A 519 65.31 -11.72 76.03
N ALA A 520 64.62 -12.66 76.68
CA ALA A 520 65.05 -14.04 76.75
C ALA A 520 63.98 -14.98 76.19
N LEU A 521 64.41 -16.00 75.46
CA LEU A 521 63.60 -17.11 74.99
C LEU A 521 64.02 -18.36 75.77
N LEU A 522 63.05 -18.97 76.46
CA LEU A 522 63.19 -20.26 77.11
C LEU A 522 62.35 -21.26 76.31
N PHE A 523 63.02 -22.20 75.67
CA PHE A 523 62.40 -23.28 74.90
C PHE A 523 62.42 -24.56 75.73
N VAL A 524 61.26 -25.15 75.94
CA VAL A 524 61.00 -26.18 76.96
C VAL A 524 60.48 -27.42 76.26
N ASP A 525 61.03 -28.59 76.58
CA ASP A 525 60.58 -29.88 76.07
C ASP A 525 60.44 -30.88 77.19
N LEU A 526 59.39 -31.70 77.13
CA LEU A 526 59.09 -32.68 78.17
C LEU A 526 59.86 -33.98 77.98
N ASP A 527 60.58 -34.35 79.03
CA ASP A 527 61.26 -35.63 79.06
C ASP A 527 60.25 -36.78 79.11
N ARG A 528 60.40 -37.71 78.16
CA ARG A 528 59.65 -38.97 78.09
C ARG A 528 58.13 -38.77 77.93
N PHE A 529 57.64 -37.63 77.43
CA PHE A 529 56.21 -37.45 77.16
C PHE A 529 55.66 -38.51 76.19
N LYS A 530 56.46 -38.92 75.20
CA LYS A 530 56.10 -40.04 74.31
C LYS A 530 55.81 -41.33 75.08
N LEU A 531 56.56 -41.64 76.15
CA LEU A 531 56.30 -42.81 76.98
C LEU A 531 54.94 -42.70 77.71
N VAL A 532 54.53 -41.50 78.13
CA VAL A 532 53.21 -41.28 78.73
C VAL A 532 52.10 -41.59 77.72
N ASN A 533 52.24 -41.09 76.48
CA ASN A 533 51.28 -41.39 75.41
C ASN A 533 51.28 -42.87 75.02
N ASP A 534 52.44 -43.50 74.92
CA ASP A 534 52.57 -44.91 74.54
C ASP A 534 52.02 -45.85 75.64
N THR A 535 52.10 -45.44 76.91
CA THR A 535 51.63 -46.24 78.06
C THR A 535 50.14 -46.06 78.33
N TRP A 536 49.62 -44.84 78.23
CA TRP A 536 48.26 -44.49 78.71
C TRP A 536 47.36 -43.82 77.65
N GLY A 537 47.85 -43.65 76.43
CA GLY A 537 47.13 -43.05 75.31
C GLY A 537 47.17 -41.52 75.27
N HIS A 538 46.91 -40.97 74.08
CA HIS A 538 46.97 -39.53 73.80
C HIS A 538 46.02 -38.70 74.67
N SER A 539 44.86 -39.23 75.07
CA SER A 539 43.91 -38.50 75.92
C SER A 539 44.49 -38.16 77.29
N LEU A 540 45.34 -39.04 77.86
CA LEU A 540 46.04 -38.76 79.10
C LEU A 540 47.19 -37.76 78.88
N GLY A 541 47.90 -37.87 77.76
CA GLY A 541 48.88 -36.87 77.35
C GLY A 541 48.29 -35.48 77.22
N ASP A 542 47.10 -35.37 76.64
CA ASP A 542 46.36 -34.11 76.52
C ASP A 542 45.94 -33.54 77.88
N GLU A 543 45.56 -34.40 78.83
CA GLU A 543 45.27 -33.99 80.20
C GLU A 543 46.52 -33.48 80.90
N LEU A 544 47.66 -34.17 80.72
CA LEU A 544 48.96 -33.76 81.23
C LEU A 544 49.35 -32.39 80.68
N LEU A 545 49.26 -32.19 79.36
CA LEU A 545 49.60 -30.93 78.70
C LEU A 545 48.71 -29.77 79.17
N ARG A 546 47.40 -30.00 79.37
CA ARG A 546 46.48 -28.99 79.92
C ARG A 546 46.86 -28.54 81.33
N ARG A 547 47.24 -29.48 82.19
CA ARG A 547 47.64 -29.17 83.58
C ARG A 547 49.00 -28.52 83.64
N LEU A 548 49.93 -29.01 82.84
CA LEU A 548 51.26 -28.44 82.70
C LEU A 548 51.16 -27.01 82.18
N ALA A 549 50.38 -26.74 81.13
CA ALA A 549 50.19 -25.40 80.59
C ALA A 549 49.72 -24.39 81.65
N LYS A 550 48.72 -24.76 82.46
CA LYS A 550 48.25 -23.93 83.58
C LYS A 550 49.35 -23.71 84.62
N ARG A 551 50.15 -24.74 84.90
CA ARG A 551 51.23 -24.69 85.87
C ARG A 551 52.39 -23.80 85.39
N LEU A 552 52.78 -23.92 84.12
CA LEU A 552 53.80 -23.09 83.50
C LEU A 552 53.34 -21.63 83.39
N LEU A 553 52.07 -21.38 83.05
CA LEU A 553 51.49 -20.04 83.04
C LEU A 553 51.55 -19.37 84.43
N ALA A 554 51.36 -20.15 85.51
CA ALA A 554 51.50 -19.64 86.88
C ALA A 554 52.96 -19.42 87.32
N SER A 555 53.94 -19.96 86.59
CA SER A 555 55.38 -19.80 86.87
C SER A 555 56.01 -18.61 86.15
N VAL A 556 55.26 -17.91 85.28
CA VAL A 556 55.74 -16.75 84.51
C VAL A 556 55.02 -15.46 84.93
N ARG A 557 55.63 -14.30 84.65
CA ARG A 557 55.04 -12.99 85.03
C ARG A 557 53.93 -12.61 84.04
N GLU A 558 52.99 -11.75 84.46
CA GLU A 558 51.87 -11.28 83.60
C GLU A 558 52.33 -10.61 82.29
N GLY A 559 53.53 -10.01 82.31
CA GLY A 559 54.15 -9.43 81.12
C GLY A 559 54.73 -10.45 80.14
N ASP A 560 55.13 -11.64 80.62
CA ASP A 560 55.80 -12.65 79.82
C ASP A 560 54.81 -13.40 78.92
N VAL A 561 55.31 -13.94 77.81
CA VAL A 561 54.48 -14.69 76.87
C VAL A 561 54.82 -16.15 76.97
N ILE A 562 53.79 -16.99 77.13
CA ILE A 562 53.93 -18.43 77.04
C ILE A 562 53.13 -18.99 75.86
N ALA A 563 53.73 -19.94 75.17
CA ALA A 563 53.15 -20.63 74.03
C ALA A 563 53.35 -22.14 74.14
N ARG A 564 52.42 -22.91 73.56
CA ARG A 564 52.66 -24.30 73.19
C ARG A 564 53.09 -24.30 71.73
N PHE A 565 54.36 -24.62 71.50
CA PHE A 565 54.97 -24.54 70.18
C PHE A 565 54.54 -25.71 69.28
N GLY A 566 54.39 -26.90 69.87
CA GLY A 566 53.86 -28.09 69.22
C GLY A 566 54.11 -29.34 70.06
N GLY A 567 53.23 -30.34 70.01
CA GLY A 567 53.43 -31.59 70.76
C GLY A 567 53.61 -31.36 72.27
N ASP A 568 54.79 -31.70 72.77
CA ASP A 568 55.32 -31.54 74.13
C ASP A 568 56.22 -30.31 74.34
N GLU A 569 56.37 -29.46 73.32
CA GLU A 569 57.24 -28.30 73.35
C GLU A 569 56.46 -27.04 73.77
N PHE A 570 57.04 -26.31 74.73
CA PHE A 570 56.56 -25.02 75.20
C PHE A 570 57.63 -23.96 75.01
N ALA A 571 57.22 -22.72 74.85
CA ALA A 571 58.13 -21.58 74.73
C ALA A 571 57.69 -20.46 75.67
N VAL A 572 58.63 -19.87 76.38
CA VAL A 572 58.42 -18.68 77.22
C VAL A 572 59.32 -17.57 76.70
N ILE A 573 58.72 -16.42 76.41
CA ILE A 573 59.42 -15.20 76.03
C ILE A 573 59.35 -14.27 77.23
N MET A 574 60.49 -14.10 77.89
CA MET A 574 60.65 -13.14 78.98
C MET A 574 60.99 -11.77 78.39
N ARG A 575 60.25 -10.77 78.87
CA ARG A 575 60.35 -9.41 78.34
C ARG A 575 61.06 -8.49 79.32
N ASP A 576 61.87 -7.59 78.78
CA ASP A 576 62.54 -6.52 79.53
C ASP A 576 63.37 -7.04 80.71
N VAL A 577 64.08 -8.15 80.45
CA VAL A 577 65.03 -8.79 81.36
C VAL A 577 66.16 -7.81 81.70
N GLN A 578 66.42 -7.65 83.00
CA GLN A 578 67.46 -6.76 83.51
C GLN A 578 68.71 -7.52 83.96
N ASP A 579 68.55 -8.75 84.45
CA ASP A 579 69.62 -9.58 85.03
C ASP A 579 69.52 -11.02 84.49
N LEU A 580 70.66 -11.64 84.20
CA LEU A 580 70.76 -13.05 83.82
C LEU A 580 70.19 -13.96 84.91
N LEU A 581 70.34 -13.57 86.19
CA LEU A 581 69.83 -14.32 87.33
C LEU A 581 68.30 -14.46 87.30
N ASP A 582 67.57 -13.50 86.71
CA ASP A 582 66.12 -13.59 86.55
C ASP A 582 65.73 -14.66 85.52
N VAL A 583 66.53 -14.84 84.47
CA VAL A 583 66.32 -15.86 83.45
C VAL A 583 66.61 -17.25 84.02
N GLU A 584 67.69 -17.38 84.80
CA GLU A 584 68.03 -18.63 85.49
C GLU A 584 66.94 -19.03 86.50
N ARG A 585 66.40 -18.07 87.26
CA ARG A 585 65.28 -18.31 88.19
C ARG A 585 64.03 -18.77 87.46
N ALA A 586 63.69 -18.14 86.33
CA ALA A 586 62.52 -18.53 85.53
C ALA A 586 62.70 -19.94 84.94
N ALA A 587 63.90 -20.25 84.41
CA ALA A 587 64.21 -21.58 83.90
C ALA A 587 64.11 -22.65 85.00
N MET A 588 64.64 -22.38 86.19
CA MET A 588 64.52 -23.29 87.34
C MET A 588 63.07 -23.44 87.81
N ALA A 589 62.30 -22.35 87.89
CA ALA A 589 60.89 -22.38 88.26
C ALA A 589 60.04 -23.20 87.28
N ILE A 590 60.38 -23.15 85.98
CA ILE A 590 59.76 -23.98 84.93
C ILE A 590 60.13 -25.47 85.12
N LEU A 591 61.39 -25.79 85.37
CA LEU A 591 61.85 -27.17 85.62
C LEU A 591 61.19 -27.77 86.87
N ASP A 592 61.15 -27.02 87.97
CA ASP A 592 60.51 -27.42 89.22
C ASP A 592 59.00 -27.60 89.04
N ALA A 593 58.36 -26.68 88.32
CA ALA A 593 56.94 -26.78 88.01
C ALA A 593 56.64 -28.03 87.18
N ALA A 594 57.44 -28.33 86.15
CA ALA A 594 57.25 -29.50 85.31
C ALA A 594 57.47 -30.81 86.09
N SER A 595 58.49 -30.87 86.95
CA SER A 595 58.92 -32.09 87.64
C SER A 595 58.04 -32.52 88.82
N ARG A 596 57.21 -31.61 89.36
CA ARG A 596 56.26 -31.94 90.44
C ARG A 596 55.22 -32.95 89.95
N PRO A 597 54.93 -34.04 90.70
CA PRO A 597 53.86 -34.98 90.35
C PRO A 597 52.53 -34.26 90.03
N MET A 598 51.88 -34.71 88.96
CA MET A 598 50.57 -34.24 88.52
C MET A 598 49.52 -35.33 88.76
N MET A 599 48.46 -34.99 89.49
CA MET A 599 47.37 -35.93 89.78
C MET A 599 46.45 -36.12 88.57
N LEU A 600 46.80 -36.98 87.61
CA LEU A 600 45.97 -37.22 86.42
C LEU A 600 44.86 -38.24 86.72
N SER A 601 43.99 -38.50 85.75
CA SER A 601 42.91 -39.48 85.85
C SER A 601 43.36 -40.92 86.20
N VAL A 602 44.63 -41.27 85.96
CA VAL A 602 45.24 -42.59 86.30
C VAL A 602 46.07 -42.58 87.59
N GLY A 603 46.13 -41.46 88.31
CA GLY A 603 46.94 -41.27 89.51
C GLY A 603 48.08 -40.26 89.32
N GLU A 604 49.08 -40.30 90.20
CA GLU A 604 50.22 -39.38 90.15
C GLU A 604 51.20 -39.75 89.02
N VAL A 605 51.37 -38.84 88.07
CA VAL A 605 52.33 -38.95 86.97
C VAL A 605 53.36 -37.84 87.08
N SER A 606 54.64 -38.19 87.00
CA SER A 606 55.76 -37.24 86.95
C SER A 606 56.42 -37.29 85.57
N VAL A 607 56.76 -36.11 85.05
CA VAL A 607 57.54 -35.93 83.81
C VAL A 607 58.69 -35.00 84.13
N GLY A 608 59.83 -35.17 83.45
CA GLY A 608 60.90 -34.19 83.48
C GLY A 608 60.70 -33.12 82.41
N ALA A 609 61.54 -32.10 82.44
CA ALA A 609 61.66 -31.16 81.33
C ALA A 609 63.13 -30.79 81.12
N CYS A 610 63.44 -30.42 79.88
CA CYS A 610 64.68 -29.76 79.52
C CYS A 610 64.36 -28.35 79.05
N VAL A 611 65.23 -27.38 79.36
CA VAL A 611 65.05 -25.97 78.96
C VAL A 611 66.29 -25.46 78.25
N GLY A 612 66.15 -25.02 77.00
CA GLY A 612 67.16 -24.26 76.28
C GLY A 612 66.89 -22.77 76.38
N VAL A 613 67.90 -21.99 76.72
CA VAL A 613 67.75 -20.56 76.97
C VAL A 613 68.63 -19.76 76.03
N ALA A 614 68.07 -18.77 75.35
CA ALA A 614 68.84 -17.79 74.57
C ALA A 614 68.37 -16.37 74.86
N MET A 615 69.29 -15.41 74.72
CA MET A 615 68.99 -14.00 74.96
C MET A 615 69.37 -13.13 73.77
N VAL A 616 68.63 -12.04 73.64
CA VAL A 616 68.98 -10.89 72.80
C VAL A 616 69.16 -9.68 73.72
N ALA A 617 70.37 -9.12 73.71
CA ALA A 617 70.69 -7.94 74.50
C ALA A 617 70.02 -6.68 73.93
N ARG A 618 69.92 -5.64 74.75
CA ARG A 618 69.48 -4.33 74.30
C ARG A 618 70.37 -3.84 73.16
N ASN A 619 69.75 -3.33 72.09
CA ASN A 619 70.40 -2.87 70.86
C ASN A 619 71.17 -3.96 70.08
N GLU A 620 70.99 -5.24 70.40
CA GLU A 620 71.58 -6.33 69.64
C GLU A 620 70.71 -6.66 68.41
N ASP A 621 71.32 -6.71 67.22
CA ASP A 621 70.62 -6.98 65.96
C ASP A 621 70.54 -8.49 65.67
N LYS A 622 69.95 -9.26 66.59
CA LYS A 622 69.61 -10.66 66.36
C LYS A 622 68.23 -10.76 65.71
N THR A 623 68.06 -11.68 64.76
CA THR A 623 66.72 -11.98 64.22
C THR A 623 65.95 -12.96 65.11
N PRO A 624 64.60 -13.02 65.00
CA PRO A 624 63.80 -14.04 65.71
C PRO A 624 64.26 -15.46 65.41
N VAL A 625 64.67 -15.74 64.17
CA VAL A 625 65.19 -17.04 63.74
C VAL A 625 66.48 -17.38 64.48
N MET A 626 67.44 -16.46 64.53
CA MET A 626 68.72 -16.67 65.23
C MET A 626 68.52 -16.89 66.74
N LEU A 627 67.60 -16.15 67.37
CA LEU A 627 67.29 -16.31 68.79
C LEU A 627 66.64 -17.68 69.07
N PHE A 628 65.74 -18.12 68.20
CA PHE A 628 65.11 -19.44 68.27
C PHE A 628 66.15 -20.57 68.09
N GLU A 629 66.97 -20.52 67.05
CA GLU A 629 68.02 -21.52 66.79
C GLU A 629 69.06 -21.60 67.92
N ALA A 630 69.35 -20.48 68.58
CA ALA A 630 70.22 -20.45 69.75
C ALA A 630 69.58 -21.16 70.96
N ALA A 631 68.28 -20.95 71.20
CA ALA A 631 67.54 -21.60 72.28
C ALA A 631 67.35 -23.10 72.00
N ASP A 632 67.07 -23.48 70.75
CA ASP A 632 66.89 -24.87 70.34
C ASP A 632 68.20 -25.68 70.46
N ARG A 633 69.33 -25.12 70.05
CA ARG A 633 70.65 -25.75 70.28
C ARG A 633 70.95 -25.95 71.76
N ALA A 634 70.66 -24.96 72.60
CA ALA A 634 70.82 -25.08 74.04
C ALA A 634 69.88 -26.16 74.62
N LEU A 635 68.65 -26.28 74.12
CA LEU A 635 67.72 -27.33 74.51
C LEU A 635 68.25 -28.72 74.13
N TYR A 636 68.81 -28.85 72.92
CA TYR A 636 69.46 -30.08 72.46
C TYR A 636 70.60 -30.51 73.39
N GLU A 637 71.45 -29.57 73.81
CA GLU A 637 72.52 -29.81 74.79
C GLU A 637 71.96 -30.24 76.15
N ALA A 638 70.88 -29.62 76.64
CA ALA A 638 70.21 -30.01 77.88
C ALA A 638 69.69 -31.45 77.82
N LYS A 639 69.11 -31.88 76.69
CA LYS A 639 68.61 -33.24 76.47
C LYS A 639 69.72 -34.30 76.47
N HIS A 640 70.89 -33.98 75.93
CA HIS A 640 72.02 -34.92 75.82
C HIS A 640 72.94 -34.89 77.05
N GLY A 641 72.91 -33.82 77.84
CA GLY A 641 73.71 -33.65 79.04
C GLY A 641 73.24 -34.42 80.28
N GLY A 642 72.16 -35.21 80.18
CA GLY A 642 71.59 -35.96 81.30
C GLY A 642 70.13 -35.61 81.66
N ARG A 643 69.50 -34.70 80.88
CA ARG A 643 68.10 -34.25 81.05
C ARG A 643 67.81 -33.56 82.38
N GLY A 644 66.57 -33.10 82.60
CA GLY A 644 66.14 -32.47 83.86
C GLY A 644 66.92 -31.20 84.23
N ARG A 645 67.40 -30.44 83.24
CA ARG A 645 68.25 -29.25 83.44
C ARG A 645 67.94 -28.17 82.42
N PHE A 646 68.46 -26.97 82.67
CA PHE A 646 68.51 -25.91 81.67
C PHE A 646 69.95 -25.74 81.16
N VAL A 647 70.08 -25.24 79.94
CA VAL A 647 71.35 -24.82 79.35
C VAL A 647 71.18 -23.43 78.74
N LEU A 648 72.14 -22.55 79.01
CA LEU A 648 72.23 -21.22 78.41
C LEU A 648 73.06 -21.27 77.14
N SER A 649 72.52 -20.75 76.03
CA SER A 649 73.22 -20.67 74.75
C SER A 649 74.46 -19.77 74.87
N HIS A 650 75.62 -20.31 74.51
CA HIS A 650 76.88 -19.55 74.51
C HIS A 650 77.02 -18.84 73.15
N GLY A 651 76.87 -17.52 73.13
CA GLY A 651 77.18 -16.72 71.94
C GLY A 651 78.70 -16.65 71.74
N ASN A 652 79.17 -16.72 70.49
CA ASN A 652 80.57 -16.46 70.12
C ASN A 652 80.98 -15.05 70.59
N ALA A 653 81.52 -14.96 71.80
CA ALA A 653 82.42 -13.90 72.21
C ALA A 653 83.85 -14.43 72.00
N GLU A 654 84.31 -14.43 70.75
CA GLU A 654 85.75 -14.55 70.49
C GLU A 654 86.46 -13.30 71.02
N ARG A 655 87.34 -13.54 72.01
CA ARG A 655 88.65 -12.93 72.22
C ARG A 655 88.90 -11.53 71.63
N ALA A 656 89.20 -10.57 72.50
CA ALA A 656 90.50 -9.87 72.56
C ALA A 656 90.46 -8.72 73.59
N PRO A 657 91.63 -8.26 74.06
CA PRO A 657 92.60 -8.88 74.96
C PRO A 657 92.32 -8.61 76.44
#